data_AF-A0A923LK40-F1
#
_entry.id   AF-A0A923LK40-F1
#
_cell.length_a   1.000
_cell.length_b   1.000
_cell.length_c   1.000
_cell.angle_alpha   90.00
_cell.angle_beta   90.00
_cell.angle_gamma   90.00
#
_symmetry.space_group_name_H-M   'P 1'
#
loop_
_entity.id
_entity.type
_entity.pdbx_description
1 polymer ?
#
loop_
_entity_poly.entity_id
_entity_poly.type
_entity_poly.pdbx_seq_one_letter_code
_entity_poly.pdbx_strand_id
1 'polypeptide(L)'
;MSIKQYQNSIYAGVLGKIIGVYLGRPVEGWTFEKIRDTFGEIYYYKNHKTGAPLIVPDDDISGTFAFFRALEDTGYDPDISAEEIGNAWLNYIVENETILWWGGLCRSTEHTAYIRLKNGIKAPESGSEKLNGKSMSEQIGSEIFIDTWALVNPNNPERTADMARRAASVSHDGLAVDAAVYLAVMESLAFEEKDVDRLLDEGLKYIDNTFFKDLVAELRRRCREAKDWQEVRAWIAKEHGYDKYPGNCPMVTNHLTLLMSFIMGGDDFAKSCMIACSAGWDTDCNSGNVGCLNGIRLGLDGFEKGADIRKPVADRLYVVTSDSGETISDAVLETRKIVRAAAALKGEEITIPKERYAFEYPGSVQGVVPFDGNVEEQVLSGIENSYETTGEYGCRISYTGLGKGVHASCCVDTFIDLKPKGKEGTSYFDVLCSPTLYSGQEVKAVVKAQEEKNPVFRFFIQYFDEKDELDMCYGEKTALKRGENEIIWEVPDTKGHAIYRLGICLTSEERLDGSIILKTLDWSNAPICYKMGRSMEMTPTLTPWTTTTAWLKTFVSSADHFNPDYTVTFSICHEYANGVAATGTSDWDDYAVSSVITFSQQSLAGLVARAKGHRQYYGAVFTEGVARIYRQKNEKRETLAEIPYDYQIDQTYRLTFKVKGDCLELLVDDVPVVRAKDSTYQCGQAGYVVDSGAILGDGFSVTRL
;
A
#
# COMPACT_ATOMS: atom_id res chain seq x y z
N MET A 1 -21.65 12.32 -16.58
CA MET A 1 -22.06 11.19 -15.70
C MET A 1 -21.19 11.24 -14.44
N SER A 2 -21.73 11.50 -13.24
CA SER A 2 -20.93 11.86 -12.03
C SER A 2 -20.03 10.72 -11.55
N ILE A 3 -18.86 11.02 -10.97
CA ILE A 3 -17.94 10.01 -10.41
C ILE A 3 -18.62 9.11 -9.38
N LYS A 4 -19.59 9.64 -8.64
CA LYS A 4 -20.35 8.90 -7.63
C LYS A 4 -20.95 7.58 -8.16
N GLN A 5 -21.39 7.54 -9.42
CA GLN A 5 -22.00 6.34 -9.98
C GLN A 5 -20.97 5.24 -10.29
N TYR A 6 -19.69 5.60 -10.46
CA TYR A 6 -18.61 4.68 -10.80
C TYR A 6 -17.89 4.13 -9.57
N GLN A 7 -18.23 4.56 -8.35
CA GLN A 7 -17.51 4.15 -7.13
C GLN A 7 -17.46 2.62 -6.97
N ASN A 8 -18.58 1.91 -7.23
CA ASN A 8 -18.59 0.45 -7.16
C ASN A 8 -17.76 -0.21 -8.26
N SER A 9 -17.72 0.37 -9.46
CA SER A 9 -16.88 -0.13 -10.56
C SER A 9 -15.40 0.13 -10.31
N ILE A 10 -15.05 1.28 -9.73
CA ILE A 10 -13.68 1.58 -9.28
C ILE A 10 -13.28 0.57 -8.20
N TYR A 11 -14.13 0.36 -7.20
CA TYR A 11 -13.90 -0.63 -6.15
C TYR A 11 -13.73 -2.05 -6.71
N ALA A 12 -14.56 -2.44 -7.67
CA ALA A 12 -14.44 -3.72 -8.35
C ALA A 12 -13.14 -3.85 -9.16
N GLY A 13 -12.68 -2.77 -9.81
CA GLY A 13 -11.37 -2.74 -10.47
C GLY A 13 -10.20 -2.91 -9.49
N VAL A 14 -10.24 -2.21 -8.35
CA VAL A 14 -9.23 -2.36 -7.27
C VAL A 14 -9.22 -3.79 -6.74
N LEU A 15 -10.39 -4.35 -6.40
CA LEU A 15 -10.50 -5.75 -5.98
C LEU A 15 -9.99 -6.71 -7.06
N GLY A 16 -10.33 -6.46 -8.32
CA GLY A 16 -9.92 -7.26 -9.46
C GLY A 16 -8.39 -7.35 -9.57
N LYS A 17 -7.69 -6.21 -9.49
CA LYS A 17 -6.22 -6.14 -9.47
C LYS A 17 -5.64 -6.97 -8.33
N ILE A 18 -6.10 -6.73 -7.10
CA ILE A 18 -5.58 -7.39 -5.89
C ILE A 18 -5.80 -8.91 -5.95
N ILE A 19 -7.01 -9.35 -6.31
CA ILE A 19 -7.37 -10.77 -6.41
C ILE A 19 -6.56 -11.45 -7.51
N GLY A 20 -6.41 -10.80 -8.68
CA GLY A 20 -5.63 -11.32 -9.80
C GLY A 20 -4.17 -11.54 -9.42
N VAL A 21 -3.53 -10.54 -8.81
CA VAL A 21 -2.15 -10.64 -8.32
C VAL A 21 -2.01 -11.80 -7.36
N TYR A 22 -2.84 -11.89 -6.31
CA TYR A 22 -2.72 -12.97 -5.32
C TYR A 22 -3.05 -14.37 -5.84
N LEU A 23 -3.81 -14.49 -6.93
CA LEU A 23 -4.01 -15.77 -7.62
C LEU A 23 -2.76 -16.20 -8.39
N GLY A 24 -2.11 -15.27 -9.09
CA GLY A 24 -0.93 -15.55 -9.92
C GLY A 24 0.37 -15.65 -9.13
N ARG A 25 0.53 -14.81 -8.10
CA ARG A 25 1.77 -14.65 -7.33
C ARG A 25 2.41 -15.95 -6.83
N PRO A 26 1.67 -16.97 -6.34
CA PRO A 26 2.26 -18.22 -5.88
C PRO A 26 3.01 -19.01 -6.96
N VAL A 27 2.69 -18.81 -8.24
CA VAL A 27 3.25 -19.57 -9.37
C VAL A 27 4.02 -18.69 -10.36
N GLU A 28 4.30 -17.44 -9.98
CA GLU A 28 5.13 -16.51 -10.75
C GLU A 28 6.46 -17.18 -11.17
N GLY A 29 6.79 -17.05 -12.45
CA GLY A 29 8.00 -17.63 -13.04
C GLY A 29 7.99 -19.16 -13.20
N TRP A 30 6.92 -19.86 -12.84
CA TRP A 30 6.80 -21.30 -13.13
C TRP A 30 6.53 -21.52 -14.62
N THR A 31 7.11 -22.58 -15.17
CA THR A 31 6.76 -23.00 -16.53
C THR A 31 5.32 -23.51 -16.58
N PHE A 32 4.69 -23.35 -17.74
CA PHE A 32 3.37 -23.90 -18.01
C PHE A 32 3.26 -25.39 -17.66
N GLU A 33 4.26 -26.18 -18.05
CA GLU A 33 4.28 -27.62 -17.77
C GLU A 33 4.30 -27.89 -16.27
N LYS A 34 5.10 -27.13 -15.50
CA LYS A 34 5.15 -27.28 -14.05
C LYS A 34 3.82 -26.94 -13.40
N ILE A 35 3.16 -25.87 -13.82
CA ILE A 35 1.83 -25.49 -13.32
C ILE A 35 0.81 -26.58 -13.66
N ARG A 36 0.72 -27.00 -14.93
CA ARG A 36 -0.18 -28.04 -15.39
C ARG A 36 0.02 -29.36 -14.64
N ASP A 37 1.27 -29.81 -14.51
CA ASP A 37 1.58 -31.10 -13.91
C ASP A 37 1.37 -31.09 -12.38
N THR A 38 1.46 -29.92 -11.74
CA THR A 38 1.27 -29.78 -10.28
C THR A 38 -0.18 -29.49 -9.89
N PHE A 39 -0.86 -28.63 -10.63
CA PHE A 39 -2.17 -28.07 -10.27
C PHE A 39 -3.24 -28.26 -11.34
N GLY A 40 -2.88 -28.61 -12.57
CA GLY A 40 -3.76 -28.49 -13.72
C GLY A 40 -4.03 -27.01 -14.02
N GLU A 41 -5.28 -26.60 -13.88
CA GLU A 41 -5.72 -25.21 -14.00
C GLU A 41 -5.88 -24.55 -12.63
N ILE A 42 -5.49 -23.27 -12.51
CA ILE A 42 -5.49 -22.52 -11.25
C ILE A 42 -6.84 -21.85 -11.04
N TYR A 43 -7.77 -22.57 -10.42
CA TYR A 43 -9.10 -22.05 -10.07
C TYR A 43 -9.17 -21.28 -8.74
N TYR A 44 -8.11 -21.34 -7.91
CA TYR A 44 -8.12 -20.75 -6.57
C TYR A 44 -6.70 -20.58 -6.01
N TYR A 45 -6.55 -19.79 -4.96
CA TYR A 45 -5.27 -19.45 -4.32
C TYR A 45 -4.41 -20.69 -4.00
N LYS A 46 -3.15 -20.68 -4.46
CA LYS A 46 -2.17 -21.77 -4.27
C LYS A 46 -1.09 -21.45 -3.25
N ASN A 47 -1.18 -20.32 -2.56
CA ASN A 47 -0.20 -19.82 -1.59
C ASN A 47 0.17 -20.89 -0.51
N HIS A 48 -0.82 -21.60 0.03
CA HIS A 48 -0.58 -22.67 1.03
C HIS A 48 0.16 -23.90 0.46
N LYS A 49 0.07 -24.14 -0.85
CA LYS A 49 0.81 -25.24 -1.51
C LYS A 49 2.25 -24.86 -1.77
N THR A 50 2.49 -23.60 -2.14
CA THR A 50 3.82 -23.08 -2.46
C THR A 50 4.56 -22.58 -1.22
N GLY A 51 3.84 -22.37 -0.12
CA GLY A 51 4.39 -21.88 1.14
C GLY A 51 4.57 -20.36 1.15
N ALA A 52 3.80 -19.62 0.36
CA ALA A 52 3.73 -18.17 0.44
C ALA A 52 2.54 -17.72 1.32
N PRO A 53 2.63 -16.58 2.03
CA PRO A 53 1.45 -15.95 2.60
C PRO A 53 0.45 -15.56 1.48
N LEU A 54 -0.83 -15.41 1.82
CA LEU A 54 -1.82 -14.96 0.82
C LEU A 54 -1.70 -13.46 0.58
N ILE A 55 -1.64 -12.67 1.65
CA ILE A 55 -1.44 -11.22 1.59
C ILE A 55 0.06 -10.99 1.69
N VAL A 56 0.65 -10.53 0.59
CA VAL A 56 2.10 -10.32 0.44
C VAL A 56 2.36 -8.98 -0.22
N PRO A 57 3.51 -8.35 0.06
CA PRO A 57 3.96 -7.22 -0.73
C PRO A 57 4.25 -7.68 -2.16
N ASP A 58 3.85 -6.84 -3.10
CA ASP A 58 4.01 -7.10 -4.52
C ASP A 58 4.19 -5.78 -5.27
N ASP A 59 5.01 -5.79 -6.31
CA ASP A 59 5.28 -4.62 -7.12
C ASP A 59 4.05 -4.22 -7.95
N ASP A 60 3.29 -5.20 -8.46
CA ASP A 60 2.00 -4.96 -9.12
C ASP A 60 1.04 -4.14 -8.27
N ILE A 61 1.00 -4.41 -6.97
CA ILE A 61 0.10 -3.73 -6.04
C ILE A 61 0.72 -2.39 -5.63
N SER A 62 1.95 -2.42 -5.13
CA SER A 62 2.59 -1.23 -4.55
C SER A 62 2.81 -0.15 -5.61
N GLY A 63 3.31 -0.51 -6.80
CA GLY A 63 3.52 0.46 -7.89
C GLY A 63 2.21 1.06 -8.39
N THR A 64 1.19 0.22 -8.61
CA THR A 64 -0.15 0.67 -9.05
C THR A 64 -0.75 1.70 -8.09
N PHE A 65 -0.70 1.46 -6.78
CA PHE A 65 -1.32 2.33 -5.77
C PHE A 65 -0.38 3.40 -5.17
N ALA A 66 0.90 3.39 -5.51
CA ALA A 66 1.86 4.44 -5.11
C ALA A 66 2.08 5.49 -6.20
N PHE A 67 2.26 5.09 -7.47
CA PHE A 67 2.74 6.03 -8.48
C PHE A 67 1.69 7.07 -8.92
N PHE A 68 0.40 6.72 -8.89
CA PHE A 68 -0.66 7.69 -9.18
C PHE A 68 -0.81 8.78 -8.11
N ARG A 69 -0.20 8.61 -6.93
CA ARG A 69 -0.14 9.65 -5.87
C ARG A 69 0.57 10.92 -6.37
N ALA A 70 1.32 10.83 -7.46
CA ALA A 70 1.83 12.00 -8.20
C ALA A 70 0.73 13.03 -8.50
N LEU A 71 -0.52 12.59 -8.73
CA LEU A 71 -1.66 13.47 -8.88
C LEU A 71 -1.93 14.26 -7.59
N GLU A 72 -1.95 13.64 -6.42
CA GLU A 72 -2.13 14.38 -5.16
C GLU A 72 -0.97 15.36 -4.93
N ASP A 73 0.27 14.94 -5.20
CA ASP A 73 1.49 15.74 -5.01
C ASP A 73 1.52 17.03 -5.86
N THR A 74 0.83 17.02 -7.01
CA THR A 74 0.69 18.15 -7.93
C THR A 74 -0.63 18.91 -7.79
N GLY A 75 -1.51 18.51 -6.86
CA GLY A 75 -2.82 19.16 -6.68
C GLY A 75 -3.86 18.73 -7.71
N TYR A 76 -3.78 17.49 -8.19
CA TYR A 76 -4.61 16.83 -9.19
C TYR A 76 -4.57 17.52 -10.57
N ASP A 77 -3.36 17.87 -11.01
CA ASP A 77 -3.15 18.47 -12.34
C ASP A 77 -3.55 17.49 -13.46
N PRO A 78 -4.56 17.81 -14.30
CA PRO A 78 -4.92 16.96 -15.44
C PRO A 78 -3.84 16.87 -16.51
N ASP A 79 -2.90 17.83 -16.53
CA ASP A 79 -1.79 17.91 -17.48
C ASP A 79 -0.46 17.49 -16.84
N ILE A 80 -0.49 16.67 -15.78
CA ILE A 80 0.70 16.16 -15.07
C ILE A 80 1.75 15.59 -16.02
N SER A 81 3.01 16.00 -15.84
CA SER A 81 4.13 15.59 -16.69
C SER A 81 4.76 14.25 -16.23
N ALA A 82 5.46 13.58 -17.15
CA ALA A 82 6.25 12.40 -16.81
C ALA A 82 7.33 12.70 -15.74
N GLU A 83 7.90 13.92 -15.76
CA GLU A 83 8.86 14.37 -14.75
C GLU A 83 8.25 14.42 -13.34
N GLU A 84 7.02 14.90 -13.20
CA GLU A 84 6.32 14.93 -11.91
C GLU A 84 5.99 13.53 -11.40
N ILE A 85 5.61 12.62 -12.30
CA ILE A 85 5.41 11.20 -11.95
C ILE A 85 6.75 10.57 -11.52
N GLY A 86 7.85 10.85 -12.23
CA GLY A 86 9.19 10.42 -11.83
C GLY A 86 9.66 10.99 -10.49
N ASN A 87 9.21 12.20 -10.13
CA ASN A 87 9.47 12.76 -8.80
C ASN A 87 8.71 11.98 -7.71
N ALA A 88 7.47 11.54 -7.98
CA ALA A 88 6.73 10.69 -7.05
C ALA A 88 7.43 9.33 -6.86
N TRP A 89 7.99 8.73 -7.92
CA TRP A 89 8.83 7.53 -7.79
C TRP A 89 9.97 7.76 -6.80
N LEU A 90 10.73 8.83 -7.00
CA LEU A 90 11.83 9.17 -6.09
C LEU A 90 11.35 9.54 -4.67
N ASN A 91 10.11 9.99 -4.49
CA ASN A 91 9.57 10.32 -3.16
C ASN A 91 9.07 9.08 -2.41
N TYR A 92 8.52 8.08 -3.10
CA TYR A 92 7.86 6.93 -2.47
C TYR A 92 8.68 5.63 -2.51
N ILE A 93 9.71 5.53 -3.36
CA ILE A 93 10.61 4.38 -3.40
C ILE A 93 11.79 4.60 -2.45
N VAL A 94 11.91 3.73 -1.45
CA VAL A 94 13.16 3.49 -0.72
C VAL A 94 14.04 2.57 -1.56
N GLU A 95 15.24 3.04 -1.86
CA GLU A 95 16.21 2.36 -2.71
C GLU A 95 16.60 0.99 -2.16
N ASN A 96 16.70 -0.02 -3.03
CA ASN A 96 17.03 -1.42 -2.70
C ASN A 96 16.03 -2.16 -1.81
N GLU A 97 14.94 -1.51 -1.39
CA GLU A 97 14.02 -2.05 -0.39
C GLU A 97 12.58 -2.21 -0.89
N THR A 98 12.04 -1.20 -1.59
CA THR A 98 10.58 -1.12 -1.83
C THR A 98 10.21 -1.05 -3.31
N ILE A 99 8.99 -1.49 -3.61
CA ILE A 99 8.26 -1.48 -4.90
C ILE A 99 8.95 -2.20 -6.06
N LEU A 100 10.25 -2.06 -6.29
CA LEU A 100 10.88 -2.54 -7.52
C LEU A 100 11.52 -3.92 -7.35
N TRP A 101 11.60 -4.67 -8.45
CA TRP A 101 12.58 -5.74 -8.56
C TRP A 101 13.98 -5.15 -8.73
N TRP A 102 14.82 -5.24 -7.69
CA TRP A 102 16.17 -4.65 -7.63
C TRP A 102 17.23 -5.45 -8.40
N GLY A 103 16.98 -5.74 -9.68
CA GLY A 103 17.84 -6.57 -10.55
C GLY A 103 19.11 -5.88 -11.09
N GLY A 104 19.21 -4.55 -10.97
CA GLY A 104 20.38 -3.75 -11.32
C GLY A 104 20.22 -2.94 -12.60
N LEU A 105 21.16 -2.01 -12.80
CA LEU A 105 21.23 -1.14 -13.98
C LEU A 105 21.34 -1.97 -15.28
N CYS A 106 20.48 -1.68 -16.25
CA CYS A 106 20.34 -2.37 -17.53
C CYS A 106 20.02 -3.88 -17.40
N ARG A 107 19.39 -4.27 -16.29
CA ARG A 107 18.85 -5.63 -16.09
C ARG A 107 17.40 -5.61 -15.62
N SER A 108 17.07 -4.72 -14.68
CA SER A 108 15.69 -4.39 -14.28
C SER A 108 15.33 -3.03 -14.86
N THR A 109 14.20 -2.93 -15.55
CA THR A 109 13.82 -1.72 -16.27
C THR A 109 13.49 -0.58 -15.33
N GLU A 110 12.68 -0.84 -14.32
CA GLU A 110 12.25 0.12 -13.31
C GLU A 110 13.42 0.53 -12.43
N HIS A 111 14.27 -0.41 -12.01
CA HIS A 111 15.48 -0.09 -11.26
C HIS A 111 16.45 0.75 -12.12
N THR A 112 16.58 0.45 -13.42
CA THR A 112 17.36 1.28 -14.36
C THR A 112 16.82 2.70 -14.38
N ALA A 113 15.51 2.87 -14.59
CA ALA A 113 14.85 4.17 -14.60
C ALA A 113 15.03 4.91 -13.27
N TYR A 114 14.87 4.23 -12.13
CA TYR A 114 15.12 4.79 -10.80
C TYR A 114 16.55 5.31 -10.65
N ILE A 115 17.58 4.53 -11.03
CA ILE A 115 18.98 4.98 -11.01
C ILE A 115 19.16 6.20 -11.91
N ARG A 116 18.53 6.24 -13.09
CA ARG A 116 18.60 7.41 -13.99
C ARG A 116 17.99 8.65 -13.34
N LEU A 117 16.79 8.53 -12.78
CA LEU A 117 16.08 9.59 -12.05
C LEU A 117 16.92 10.11 -10.87
N LYS A 118 17.45 9.20 -10.03
CA LYS A 118 18.32 9.54 -8.89
C LYS A 118 19.58 10.30 -9.33
N ASN A 119 20.12 9.99 -10.51
CA ASN A 119 21.28 10.67 -11.10
C ASN A 119 20.93 11.90 -11.95
N GLY A 120 19.70 12.43 -11.82
CA GLY A 120 19.29 13.71 -12.44
C GLY A 120 18.78 13.60 -13.88
N ILE A 121 18.63 12.40 -14.44
CA ILE A 121 17.99 12.21 -15.75
C ILE A 121 16.49 12.15 -15.54
N LYS A 122 15.80 13.17 -16.05
CA LYS A 122 14.35 13.33 -15.88
C LYS A 122 13.58 12.40 -16.81
N ALA A 123 12.40 11.96 -16.37
CA ALA A 123 11.43 11.31 -17.24
C ALA A 123 10.95 12.31 -18.32
N PRO A 124 10.68 11.85 -19.56
CA PRO A 124 10.68 10.45 -20.00
C PRO A 124 12.05 9.88 -20.43
N GLU A 125 13.12 10.68 -20.46
CA GLU A 125 14.44 10.19 -20.93
C GLU A 125 14.97 9.04 -20.05
N SER A 126 14.60 9.01 -18.76
CA SER A 126 14.92 7.92 -17.82
C SER A 126 14.44 6.54 -18.29
N GLY A 127 13.30 6.48 -18.98
CA GLY A 127 12.71 5.25 -19.52
C GLY A 127 13.01 5.00 -21.00
N SER A 128 13.57 5.99 -21.70
CA SER A 128 13.73 5.98 -23.15
C SER A 128 14.52 4.80 -23.72
N GLU A 129 14.09 4.30 -24.88
CA GLU A 129 14.83 3.28 -25.64
C GLU A 129 16.22 3.80 -26.02
N LYS A 130 16.32 5.09 -26.35
CA LYS A 130 17.58 5.75 -26.72
C LYS A 130 18.66 5.59 -25.64
N LEU A 131 18.28 5.64 -24.36
CA LEU A 131 19.22 5.54 -23.25
C LEU A 131 19.42 4.10 -22.77
N ASN A 132 18.36 3.29 -22.77
CA ASN A 132 18.33 1.99 -22.12
C ASN A 132 18.40 0.79 -23.09
N GLY A 133 18.20 1.05 -24.38
CA GLY A 133 18.05 0.05 -25.42
C GLY A 133 16.69 -0.66 -25.37
N LYS A 134 16.30 -1.22 -26.51
CA LYS A 134 14.99 -1.87 -26.70
C LYS A 134 14.72 -3.00 -25.71
N SER A 135 15.77 -3.73 -25.32
CA SER A 135 15.69 -4.83 -24.37
C SER A 135 15.19 -4.41 -22.99
N MET A 136 15.45 -3.17 -22.58
CA MET A 136 15.01 -2.66 -21.29
C MET A 136 13.72 -1.87 -21.44
N SER A 137 13.61 -1.01 -22.45
CA SER A 137 12.45 -0.14 -22.59
C SER A 137 11.15 -0.89 -22.93
N GLU A 138 11.23 -2.09 -23.52
CA GLU A 138 10.06 -2.90 -23.90
C GLU A 138 9.79 -4.12 -22.98
N GLN A 139 10.07 -4.00 -21.68
CA GLN A 139 9.64 -4.98 -20.68
C GLN A 139 8.20 -4.71 -20.21
N ILE A 140 7.61 -5.64 -19.46
CA ILE A 140 6.19 -5.63 -19.08
C ILE A 140 5.79 -4.54 -18.06
N GLY A 141 6.72 -3.98 -17.30
CA GLY A 141 6.41 -3.14 -16.13
C GLY A 141 5.60 -1.88 -16.41
N SER A 142 5.58 -1.36 -17.64
CA SER A 142 4.69 -0.24 -17.99
C SER A 142 3.21 -0.59 -17.88
N GLU A 143 2.85 -1.84 -18.14
CA GLU A 143 1.47 -2.34 -18.04
C GLU A 143 1.12 -2.69 -16.60
N ILE A 144 2.10 -3.20 -15.84
CA ILE A 144 1.95 -3.61 -14.44
C ILE A 144 1.31 -2.49 -13.59
N PHE A 145 1.80 -1.25 -13.73
CA PHE A 145 1.41 -0.13 -12.86
C PHE A 145 0.29 0.76 -13.42
N ILE A 146 -0.29 0.43 -14.58
CA ILE A 146 -1.04 1.42 -15.36
C ILE A 146 -2.50 1.60 -14.92
N ASP A 147 -3.06 0.61 -14.24
CA ASP A 147 -4.51 0.50 -14.01
C ASP A 147 -5.12 1.74 -13.33
N THR A 148 -4.41 2.33 -12.35
CA THR A 148 -4.91 3.50 -11.62
C THR A 148 -5.11 4.73 -12.49
N TRP A 149 -4.35 4.86 -13.59
CA TRP A 149 -4.53 5.95 -14.55
C TRP A 149 -5.83 5.83 -15.35
N ALA A 150 -6.37 4.62 -15.50
CA ALA A 150 -7.71 4.39 -16.03
C ALA A 150 -8.79 4.58 -14.95
N LEU A 151 -8.55 4.06 -13.74
CA LEU A 151 -9.50 4.13 -12.64
C LEU A 151 -9.80 5.58 -12.18
N VAL A 152 -8.84 6.50 -12.29
CA VAL A 152 -9.08 7.94 -12.03
C VAL A 152 -9.77 8.65 -13.20
N ASN A 153 -9.96 7.98 -14.32
CA ASN A 153 -10.50 8.52 -15.57
C ASN A 153 -11.66 7.67 -16.13
N PRO A 154 -12.73 7.40 -15.35
CA PRO A 154 -13.80 6.52 -15.79
C PRO A 154 -14.52 7.10 -17.02
N ASN A 155 -14.58 6.31 -18.09
CA ASN A 155 -15.15 6.67 -19.39
C ASN A 155 -14.59 7.99 -19.97
N ASN A 156 -13.28 8.21 -19.81
CA ASN A 156 -12.54 9.31 -20.43
C ASN A 156 -11.26 8.75 -21.07
N PRO A 157 -11.39 8.07 -22.21
CA PRO A 157 -10.28 7.38 -22.86
C PRO A 157 -9.20 8.34 -23.36
N GLU A 158 -9.54 9.56 -23.77
CA GLU A 158 -8.56 10.55 -24.24
C GLU A 158 -7.57 10.97 -23.15
N ARG A 159 -8.08 11.34 -21.97
CA ARG A 159 -7.21 11.72 -20.84
C ARG A 159 -6.48 10.51 -20.27
N THR A 160 -7.12 9.34 -20.28
CA THR A 160 -6.49 8.08 -19.88
C THR A 160 -5.28 7.78 -20.76
N ALA A 161 -5.42 7.87 -22.08
CA ALA A 161 -4.34 7.59 -23.01
C ALA A 161 -3.14 8.53 -22.82
N ASP A 162 -3.39 9.83 -22.61
CA ASP A 162 -2.32 10.81 -22.36
C ASP A 162 -1.60 10.54 -21.02
N MET A 163 -2.35 10.39 -19.93
CA MET A 163 -1.77 10.11 -18.61
C MET A 163 -1.02 8.78 -18.57
N ALA A 164 -1.62 7.71 -19.12
CA ALA A 164 -0.98 6.39 -19.20
C ALA A 164 0.33 6.45 -19.99
N ARG A 165 0.36 7.20 -21.11
CA ARG A 165 1.58 7.39 -21.90
C ARG A 165 2.68 8.07 -21.09
N ARG A 166 2.34 9.14 -20.37
CA ARG A 166 3.28 9.87 -19.52
C ARG A 166 3.78 9.01 -18.35
N ALA A 167 2.89 8.26 -17.70
CA ALA A 167 3.23 7.36 -16.60
C ALA A 167 4.15 6.22 -17.04
N ALA A 168 3.79 5.50 -18.11
CA ALA A 168 4.59 4.42 -18.67
C ALA A 168 5.98 4.92 -19.11
N SER A 169 6.05 6.13 -19.67
CA SER A 169 7.31 6.72 -20.16
C SER A 169 8.34 7.05 -19.09
N VAL A 170 7.98 6.98 -17.80
CA VAL A 170 8.93 7.16 -16.69
C VAL A 170 10.02 6.09 -16.73
N SER A 171 9.66 4.85 -17.07
CA SER A 171 10.57 3.70 -17.08
C SER A 171 10.62 2.94 -18.41
N HIS A 172 9.67 3.14 -19.32
CA HIS A 172 9.53 2.37 -20.55
C HIS A 172 9.43 3.25 -21.80
N ASP A 173 9.54 2.62 -22.97
CA ASP A 173 9.40 3.28 -24.28
C ASP A 173 8.92 2.25 -25.32
N GLY A 174 8.62 2.69 -26.54
CA GLY A 174 8.25 1.80 -27.65
C GLY A 174 6.97 1.00 -27.40
N LEU A 175 6.99 -0.30 -27.76
CA LEU A 175 5.80 -1.16 -27.66
C LEU A 175 5.25 -1.30 -26.25
N ALA A 176 6.07 -1.15 -25.21
CA ALA A 176 5.63 -1.20 -23.82
C ALA A 176 4.71 -0.04 -23.45
N VAL A 177 4.98 1.16 -23.97
CA VAL A 177 4.10 2.31 -23.76
C VAL A 177 2.79 2.14 -24.54
N ASP A 178 2.86 1.63 -25.78
CA ASP A 178 1.66 1.35 -26.57
C ASP A 178 0.75 0.30 -25.90
N ALA A 179 1.33 -0.78 -25.35
CA ALA A 179 0.58 -1.82 -24.61
C ALA A 179 -0.12 -1.25 -23.37
N ALA A 180 0.62 -0.48 -22.55
CA ALA A 180 0.09 0.13 -21.34
C ALA A 180 -1.06 1.12 -21.65
N VAL A 181 -0.90 1.96 -22.69
CA VAL A 181 -1.96 2.85 -23.16
C VAL A 181 -3.17 2.07 -23.65
N TYR A 182 -2.96 0.98 -24.40
CA TYR A 182 -4.05 0.16 -24.91
C TYR A 182 -4.87 -0.46 -23.78
N LEU A 183 -4.21 -1.07 -22.78
CA LEU A 183 -4.88 -1.61 -21.60
C LEU A 183 -5.66 -0.53 -20.85
N ALA A 184 -5.00 0.57 -20.47
CA ALA A 184 -5.61 1.61 -19.67
C ALA A 184 -6.84 2.23 -20.38
N VAL A 185 -6.78 2.41 -21.69
CA VAL A 185 -7.94 2.87 -22.46
C VAL A 185 -9.09 1.87 -22.43
N MET A 186 -8.82 0.57 -22.59
CA MET A 186 -9.86 -0.46 -22.45
C MET A 186 -10.49 -0.44 -21.07
N GLU A 187 -9.71 -0.28 -20.01
CA GLU A 187 -10.19 -0.17 -18.63
C GLU A 187 -11.05 1.09 -18.42
N SER A 188 -10.64 2.24 -18.97
CA SER A 188 -11.42 3.47 -18.92
C SER A 188 -12.77 3.32 -19.64
N LEU A 189 -12.78 2.66 -20.80
CA LEU A 189 -14.01 2.38 -21.56
C LEU A 189 -14.90 1.35 -20.88
N ALA A 190 -14.31 0.40 -20.14
CA ALA A 190 -15.03 -0.70 -19.48
C ALA A 190 -16.05 -0.23 -18.43
N PHE A 191 -15.96 1.03 -17.97
CA PHE A 191 -16.97 1.64 -17.11
C PHE A 191 -18.35 1.75 -17.77
N GLU A 192 -18.42 1.78 -19.10
CA GLU A 192 -19.68 1.90 -19.86
C GLU A 192 -19.83 0.84 -20.97
N GLU A 193 -18.73 0.32 -21.51
CA GLU A 193 -18.72 -0.72 -22.52
C GLU A 193 -18.41 -2.10 -21.93
N LYS A 194 -19.25 -3.09 -22.22
CA LYS A 194 -19.10 -4.46 -21.71
C LYS A 194 -18.65 -5.45 -22.77
N ASP A 195 -18.85 -5.15 -24.05
CA ASP A 195 -18.49 -6.03 -25.14
C ASP A 195 -16.97 -6.09 -25.34
N VAL A 196 -16.43 -7.30 -25.31
CA VAL A 196 -14.99 -7.57 -25.41
C VAL A 196 -14.42 -7.07 -26.75
N ASP A 197 -15.10 -7.36 -27.85
CA ASP A 197 -14.62 -6.99 -29.19
C ASP A 197 -14.66 -5.46 -29.39
N ARG A 198 -15.68 -4.78 -28.88
CA ARG A 198 -15.76 -3.31 -28.91
C ARG A 198 -14.68 -2.66 -28.08
N LEU A 199 -14.38 -3.15 -26.88
CA LEU A 199 -13.26 -2.63 -26.08
C LEU A 199 -11.94 -2.76 -26.83
N LEU A 200 -11.69 -3.92 -27.42
CA LEU A 200 -10.48 -4.16 -28.21
C LEU A 200 -10.39 -3.22 -29.43
N ASP A 201 -11.50 -3.02 -30.14
CA ASP A 201 -11.54 -2.15 -31.33
C ASP A 201 -11.38 -0.66 -30.98
N GLU A 202 -12.06 -0.19 -29.94
CA GLU A 202 -12.01 1.21 -29.50
C GLU A 202 -10.65 1.56 -28.90
N GLY A 203 -10.04 0.66 -28.12
CA GLY A 203 -8.68 0.89 -27.59
C GLY A 203 -7.63 1.05 -28.69
N LEU A 204 -7.74 0.29 -29.80
CA LEU A 204 -6.77 0.35 -30.90
C LEU A 204 -6.78 1.69 -31.66
N LYS A 205 -7.80 2.53 -31.45
CA LYS A 205 -7.84 3.89 -32.01
C LYS A 205 -6.80 4.83 -31.39
N TYR A 206 -6.26 4.48 -30.22
CA TYR A 206 -5.25 5.25 -29.49
C TYR A 206 -3.81 4.80 -29.76
N ILE A 207 -3.65 3.77 -30.59
CA ILE A 207 -2.37 3.20 -30.96
C ILE A 207 -2.13 3.49 -32.43
N ASP A 208 -0.94 3.98 -32.80
CA ASP A 208 -0.57 4.21 -34.21
C ASP A 208 0.34 3.10 -34.76
N ASN A 209 0.95 2.32 -33.87
CA ASN A 209 1.91 1.29 -34.20
C ASN A 209 1.27 0.13 -34.98
N THR A 210 1.65 0.00 -36.26
CA THR A 210 1.10 -1.02 -37.17
C THR A 210 1.46 -2.44 -36.75
N PHE A 211 2.69 -2.66 -36.28
CA PHE A 211 3.11 -3.96 -35.76
C PHE A 211 2.26 -4.40 -34.57
N PHE A 212 1.99 -3.47 -33.64
CA PHE A 212 1.12 -3.74 -32.49
C PHE A 212 -0.31 -4.10 -32.93
N LYS A 213 -0.89 -3.32 -33.86
CA LYS A 213 -2.22 -3.59 -34.42
C LYS A 213 -2.31 -4.96 -35.09
N ASP A 214 -1.32 -5.30 -35.92
CA ASP A 214 -1.25 -6.60 -36.60
C ASP A 214 -1.13 -7.76 -35.61
N LEU A 215 -0.38 -7.56 -34.53
CA LEU A 215 -0.21 -8.53 -33.46
C LEU A 215 -1.54 -8.81 -32.73
N VAL A 216 -2.28 -7.77 -32.36
CA VAL A 216 -3.60 -7.90 -31.72
C VAL A 216 -4.61 -8.54 -32.68
N ALA A 217 -4.58 -8.17 -33.97
CA ALA A 217 -5.45 -8.75 -34.98
C ALA A 217 -5.19 -10.26 -35.18
N GLU A 218 -3.92 -10.67 -35.21
CA GLU A 218 -3.52 -12.07 -35.29
C GLU A 218 -3.94 -12.84 -34.02
N LEU A 219 -3.72 -12.29 -32.82
CA LEU A 219 -4.18 -12.92 -31.58
C LEU A 219 -5.70 -13.16 -31.61
N ARG A 220 -6.49 -12.15 -31.97
CA ARG A 220 -7.96 -12.29 -32.06
C ARG A 220 -8.36 -13.37 -33.06
N ARG A 221 -7.65 -13.48 -34.20
CA ARG A 221 -7.87 -14.55 -35.17
C ARG A 221 -7.57 -15.93 -34.56
N ARG A 222 -6.44 -16.06 -33.84
CA ARG A 222 -6.06 -17.30 -33.14
C ARG A 222 -7.10 -17.70 -32.10
N CYS A 223 -7.57 -16.77 -31.27
CA CYS A 223 -8.61 -17.04 -30.28
C CYS A 223 -9.93 -17.50 -30.91
N ARG A 224 -10.31 -16.98 -32.09
CA ARG A 224 -11.53 -17.43 -32.80
C ARG A 224 -11.41 -18.82 -33.42
N GLU A 225 -10.22 -19.18 -33.90
CA GLU A 225 -9.98 -20.46 -34.59
C GLU A 225 -9.66 -21.60 -33.62
N ALA A 226 -9.12 -21.27 -32.43
CA ALA A 226 -8.71 -22.23 -31.43
C ALA A 226 -9.91 -22.89 -30.72
N LYS A 227 -9.73 -24.15 -30.31
CA LYS A 227 -10.74 -24.87 -29.51
C LYS A 227 -10.70 -24.49 -28.03
N ASP A 228 -9.51 -24.20 -27.54
CA ASP A 228 -9.24 -23.88 -26.15
C ASP A 228 -8.07 -22.89 -26.04
N TRP A 229 -7.86 -22.37 -24.83
CA TRP A 229 -6.83 -21.37 -24.59
C TRP A 229 -5.42 -21.95 -24.69
N GLN A 230 -5.27 -23.26 -24.48
CA GLN A 230 -4.00 -23.95 -24.57
C GLN A 230 -3.45 -23.96 -26.01
N GLU A 231 -4.31 -24.08 -27.03
CA GLU A 231 -3.92 -23.93 -28.43
C GLU A 231 -3.35 -22.52 -28.74
N VAL A 232 -3.98 -21.46 -28.21
CA VAL A 232 -3.49 -20.08 -28.38
C VAL A 232 -2.21 -19.85 -27.59
N ARG A 233 -2.13 -20.32 -26.34
CA ARG A 233 -0.90 -20.26 -25.52
C ARG A 233 0.26 -20.97 -26.19
N ALA A 234 0.02 -22.11 -26.82
CA ALA A 234 1.05 -22.84 -27.56
C ALA A 234 1.55 -22.04 -28.77
N TRP A 235 0.67 -21.31 -29.45
CA TRP A 235 1.07 -20.36 -30.50
C TRP A 235 1.90 -19.20 -29.93
N ILE A 236 1.47 -18.58 -28.82
CA ILE A 236 2.25 -17.53 -28.14
C ILE A 236 3.63 -18.07 -27.79
N ALA A 237 3.74 -19.23 -27.13
CA ALA A 237 5.02 -19.81 -26.75
C ALA A 237 5.94 -20.09 -27.95
N LYS A 238 5.38 -20.48 -29.09
CA LYS A 238 6.14 -20.81 -30.31
C LYS A 238 6.63 -19.57 -31.05
N GLU A 239 5.77 -18.58 -31.25
CA GLU A 239 6.03 -17.42 -32.13
C GLU A 239 6.43 -16.17 -31.34
N HIS A 240 6.02 -16.08 -30.07
CA HIS A 240 6.13 -14.90 -29.22
C HIS A 240 6.52 -15.25 -27.77
N GLY A 241 7.22 -16.37 -27.54
CA GLY A 241 7.73 -16.73 -26.22
C GLY A 241 8.85 -15.78 -25.76
N TYR A 242 9.26 -15.87 -24.48
CA TYR A 242 10.32 -15.01 -23.94
C TYR A 242 11.63 -15.11 -24.74
N ASP A 243 11.93 -16.26 -25.34
CA ASP A 243 13.11 -16.48 -26.18
C ASP A 243 13.08 -15.75 -27.53
N LYS A 244 11.95 -15.13 -27.89
CA LYS A 244 11.75 -14.39 -29.15
C LYS A 244 12.01 -12.89 -29.01
N TYR A 245 12.13 -12.40 -27.78
CA TYR A 245 12.30 -10.98 -27.48
C TYR A 245 13.53 -10.77 -26.59
N PRO A 246 14.19 -9.61 -26.68
CA PRO A 246 15.27 -9.28 -25.78
C PRO A 246 14.72 -8.90 -24.39
N GLY A 247 15.55 -9.05 -23.35
CA GLY A 247 15.16 -8.80 -21.95
C GLY A 247 14.79 -10.07 -21.20
N ASN A 248 14.27 -9.93 -19.99
CA ASN A 248 13.94 -11.02 -19.07
C ASN A 248 12.42 -11.23 -18.89
N CYS A 249 11.63 -10.17 -19.05
CA CYS A 249 10.18 -10.19 -18.96
C CYS A 249 9.57 -9.33 -20.10
N PRO A 250 9.63 -9.80 -21.35
CA PRO A 250 9.26 -9.00 -22.52
C PRO A 250 7.76 -8.68 -22.56
N MET A 251 7.43 -7.42 -22.86
CA MET A 251 6.06 -6.91 -22.92
C MET A 251 5.16 -7.79 -23.80
N VAL A 252 5.61 -8.13 -25.01
CA VAL A 252 4.76 -8.74 -26.02
C VAL A 252 4.18 -10.09 -25.57
N THR A 253 4.98 -10.95 -24.93
CA THR A 253 4.52 -12.27 -24.49
C THR A 253 3.42 -12.16 -23.44
N ASN A 254 3.63 -11.29 -22.46
CA ASN A 254 2.70 -11.07 -21.36
C ASN A 254 1.43 -10.38 -21.84
N HIS A 255 1.56 -9.29 -22.62
CA HIS A 255 0.41 -8.59 -23.19
C HIS A 255 -0.49 -9.52 -24.03
N LEU A 256 0.10 -10.40 -24.85
CA LEU A 256 -0.66 -11.41 -25.59
C LEU A 256 -1.37 -12.42 -24.67
N THR A 257 -0.74 -12.78 -23.56
CA THR A 257 -1.29 -13.71 -22.56
C THR A 257 -2.45 -13.08 -21.80
N LEU A 258 -2.33 -11.81 -21.40
CA LEU A 258 -3.40 -11.00 -20.83
C LEU A 258 -4.59 -10.92 -21.80
N LEU A 259 -4.36 -10.51 -23.05
CA LEU A 259 -5.43 -10.37 -24.04
C LEU A 259 -6.08 -11.72 -24.39
N MET A 260 -5.30 -12.81 -24.46
CA MET A 260 -5.83 -14.16 -24.63
C MET A 260 -6.76 -14.52 -23.46
N SER A 261 -6.34 -14.26 -22.23
CA SER A 261 -7.15 -14.47 -21.02
C SER A 261 -8.44 -13.65 -21.09
N PHE A 262 -8.36 -12.38 -21.44
CA PHE A 262 -9.51 -11.49 -21.58
C PHE A 262 -10.51 -11.98 -22.63
N ILE A 263 -10.03 -12.32 -23.84
CA ILE A 263 -10.87 -12.77 -24.96
C ILE A 263 -11.52 -14.14 -24.65
N MET A 264 -10.72 -15.11 -24.19
CA MET A 264 -11.18 -16.49 -24.03
C MET A 264 -11.89 -16.74 -22.69
N GLY A 265 -11.68 -15.86 -21.72
CA GLY A 265 -12.42 -15.78 -20.47
C GLY A 265 -13.84 -15.24 -20.66
N GLY A 266 -14.02 -14.22 -21.51
CA GLY A 266 -15.32 -13.61 -21.77
C GLY A 266 -15.93 -13.01 -20.49
N ASP A 267 -17.23 -13.23 -20.27
CA ASP A 267 -17.96 -12.68 -19.09
C ASP A 267 -17.78 -13.48 -17.80
N ASP A 268 -16.68 -14.22 -17.68
CA ASP A 268 -16.32 -15.02 -16.52
C ASP A 268 -14.99 -14.51 -15.95
N PHE A 269 -15.09 -13.78 -14.84
CA PHE A 269 -13.95 -13.22 -14.11
C PHE A 269 -12.98 -14.33 -13.69
N ALA A 270 -13.50 -15.36 -13.02
CA ALA A 270 -12.69 -16.44 -12.47
C ALA A 270 -11.99 -17.23 -13.58
N LYS A 271 -12.67 -17.46 -14.72
CA LYS A 271 -12.07 -18.10 -15.89
C LYS A 271 -10.95 -17.26 -16.50
N SER A 272 -11.15 -15.94 -16.60
CA SER A 272 -10.11 -15.04 -17.14
C SER A 272 -8.85 -15.11 -16.27
N CYS A 273 -8.96 -14.89 -14.95
CA CYS A 273 -7.83 -15.01 -14.03
C CYS A 273 -7.20 -16.41 -14.05
N MET A 274 -8.03 -17.47 -14.12
CA MET A 274 -7.54 -18.85 -14.25
C MET A 274 -6.67 -19.03 -15.51
N ILE A 275 -7.11 -18.54 -16.67
CA ILE A 275 -6.32 -18.65 -17.92
C ILE A 275 -4.99 -17.91 -17.78
N ALA A 276 -5.01 -16.68 -17.25
CA ALA A 276 -3.80 -15.88 -17.06
C ALA A 276 -2.81 -16.57 -16.11
N CYS A 277 -3.28 -17.04 -14.95
CA CYS A 277 -2.44 -17.77 -13.99
C CYS A 277 -1.93 -19.10 -14.54
N SER A 278 -2.76 -19.82 -15.30
CA SER A 278 -2.42 -21.17 -15.77
C SER A 278 -1.49 -21.15 -16.99
N ALA A 279 -1.39 -20.04 -17.72
CA ALA A 279 -0.55 -19.93 -18.92
C ALA A 279 0.97 -19.94 -18.63
N GLY A 280 1.36 -19.63 -17.39
CA GLY A 280 2.75 -19.44 -16.96
C GLY A 280 3.28 -18.05 -17.28
N TRP A 281 4.61 -17.91 -17.33
CA TRP A 281 5.30 -16.62 -17.47
C TRP A 281 5.05 -15.72 -16.24
N ASP A 282 4.63 -14.47 -16.45
CA ASP A 282 4.43 -13.48 -15.38
C ASP A 282 2.97 -13.50 -14.90
N THR A 283 2.67 -14.42 -14.00
CA THR A 283 1.30 -14.85 -13.74
C THR A 283 0.50 -13.88 -12.87
N ASP A 284 1.13 -13.24 -11.90
CA ASP A 284 0.56 -12.18 -11.08
C ASP A 284 0.16 -10.97 -11.93
N CYS A 285 1.06 -10.45 -12.76
CA CYS A 285 0.75 -9.25 -13.53
C CYS A 285 -0.35 -9.48 -14.57
N ASN A 286 -0.22 -10.55 -15.37
CA ASN A 286 -1.21 -10.91 -16.39
C ASN A 286 -2.59 -11.13 -15.75
N SER A 287 -2.64 -11.78 -14.58
CA SER A 287 -3.89 -12.00 -13.87
C SER A 287 -4.41 -10.75 -13.14
N GLY A 288 -3.52 -9.91 -12.66
CA GLY A 288 -3.81 -8.64 -11.98
C GLY A 288 -4.46 -7.64 -12.92
N ASN A 289 -3.84 -7.37 -14.06
CA ASN A 289 -4.36 -6.43 -15.05
C ASN A 289 -5.68 -6.92 -15.70
N VAL A 290 -5.78 -8.20 -16.09
CA VAL A 290 -7.08 -8.74 -16.58
C VAL A 290 -8.14 -8.74 -15.47
N GLY A 291 -7.70 -8.91 -14.22
CA GLY A 291 -8.53 -8.77 -13.03
C GLY A 291 -9.07 -7.35 -12.89
N CYS A 292 -8.25 -6.32 -13.04
CA CYS A 292 -8.71 -4.94 -12.99
C CYS A 292 -9.73 -4.64 -14.08
N LEU A 293 -9.37 -4.93 -15.34
CA LEU A 293 -10.23 -4.74 -16.51
C LEU A 293 -11.60 -5.42 -16.36
N ASN A 294 -11.62 -6.71 -16.01
CA ASN A 294 -12.89 -7.42 -15.83
C ASN A 294 -13.60 -7.04 -14.53
N GLY A 295 -12.90 -6.59 -13.49
CA GLY A 295 -13.49 -6.03 -12.29
C GLY A 295 -14.32 -4.79 -12.61
N ILE A 296 -13.78 -3.87 -13.42
CA ILE A 296 -14.51 -2.69 -13.90
C ILE A 296 -15.69 -3.12 -14.78
N ARG A 297 -15.42 -3.95 -15.81
CA ARG A 297 -16.37 -4.33 -16.87
C ARG A 297 -17.57 -5.13 -16.36
N LEU A 298 -17.32 -6.10 -15.48
CA LEU A 298 -18.34 -7.01 -14.94
C LEU A 298 -18.95 -6.49 -13.64
N GLY A 299 -18.27 -5.56 -12.94
CA GLY A 299 -18.69 -5.07 -11.64
C GLY A 299 -18.59 -6.14 -10.55
N LEU A 300 -19.18 -5.84 -9.39
CA LEU A 300 -19.11 -6.73 -8.22
C LEU A 300 -19.77 -8.10 -8.46
N ASP A 301 -20.84 -8.14 -9.26
CA ASP A 301 -21.53 -9.37 -9.69
C ASP A 301 -20.59 -10.34 -10.42
N GLY A 302 -19.52 -9.84 -11.03
CA GLY A 302 -18.49 -10.65 -11.69
C GLY A 302 -17.79 -11.63 -10.73
N PHE A 303 -17.69 -11.28 -9.44
CA PHE A 303 -17.04 -12.10 -8.41
C PHE A 303 -17.96 -13.18 -7.82
N GLU A 304 -19.26 -13.15 -8.11
CA GLU A 304 -20.24 -14.08 -7.54
C GLU A 304 -20.34 -15.40 -8.32
N LYS A 305 -19.71 -15.46 -9.50
CA LYS A 305 -19.66 -16.66 -10.32
C LYS A 305 -18.54 -17.59 -9.84
N GLY A 306 -18.90 -18.69 -9.18
CA GLY A 306 -17.97 -19.76 -8.84
C GLY A 306 -17.49 -19.71 -7.39
N ALA A 307 -16.19 -19.91 -7.17
CA ALA A 307 -15.61 -19.94 -5.82
C ALA A 307 -15.50 -18.53 -5.24
N ASP A 308 -15.73 -18.39 -3.93
CA ASP A 308 -15.56 -17.13 -3.23
C ASP A 308 -14.07 -16.78 -3.10
N ILE A 309 -13.59 -15.97 -4.04
CA ILE A 309 -12.21 -15.47 -4.10
C ILE A 309 -12.02 -14.19 -3.29
N ARG A 310 -13.09 -13.50 -2.88
CA ARG A 310 -13.01 -12.25 -2.11
C ARG A 310 -12.72 -12.50 -0.63
N LYS A 311 -13.42 -13.49 -0.05
CA LYS A 311 -13.37 -13.76 1.39
C LYS A 311 -11.98 -14.02 1.97
N PRO A 312 -11.07 -14.79 1.33
CA PRO A 312 -9.72 -14.98 1.87
C PRO A 312 -8.87 -13.71 1.88
N VAL A 313 -9.07 -12.84 0.87
CA VAL A 313 -8.37 -11.56 0.76
C VAL A 313 -8.90 -10.57 1.79
N ALA A 314 -10.23 -10.52 1.94
CA ALA A 314 -10.93 -9.65 2.89
C ALA A 314 -10.53 -8.18 2.71
N ASP A 315 -10.40 -7.73 1.46
CA ASP A 315 -9.95 -6.41 1.03
C ASP A 315 -8.48 -6.06 1.35
N ARG A 316 -7.70 -6.94 2.01
CA ARG A 316 -6.36 -6.60 2.49
C ARG A 316 -5.33 -6.52 1.37
N LEU A 317 -4.46 -5.52 1.46
CA LEU A 317 -3.28 -5.38 0.62
C LEU A 317 -2.15 -4.64 1.34
N TYR A 318 -0.95 -4.76 0.79
CA TYR A 318 0.20 -3.96 1.21
C TYR A 318 0.63 -3.01 0.10
N VAL A 319 0.74 -1.72 0.43
CA VAL A 319 1.27 -0.68 -0.48
C VAL A 319 2.61 -0.21 0.09
N VAL A 320 3.65 -0.99 -0.14
CA VAL A 320 4.96 -0.80 0.51
C VAL A 320 5.70 0.37 -0.13
N THR A 321 5.86 1.47 0.61
CA THR A 321 6.53 2.69 0.15
C THR A 321 7.30 3.34 1.31
N SER A 322 7.99 4.46 1.05
CA SER A 322 8.55 5.31 2.10
C SER A 322 7.48 6.01 2.96
N ASP A 323 6.22 6.05 2.50
CA ASP A 323 5.08 6.53 3.29
C ASP A 323 4.55 5.37 4.13
N SER A 324 5.24 5.14 5.25
CA SER A 324 5.23 3.91 6.02
C SER A 324 3.89 3.56 6.69
N GLY A 325 3.12 4.57 7.09
CA GLY A 325 1.82 4.41 7.72
C GLY A 325 0.68 4.10 6.76
N GLU A 326 0.94 4.11 5.46
CA GLU A 326 -0.02 3.74 4.40
C GLU A 326 0.23 2.31 3.88
N THR A 327 1.24 1.59 4.41
CA THR A 327 1.56 0.25 3.93
C THR A 327 0.45 -0.75 4.22
N ILE A 328 -0.08 -0.79 5.45
CA ILE A 328 -1.22 -1.64 5.78
C ILE A 328 -2.50 -0.96 5.27
N SER A 329 -2.98 -1.40 4.11
CA SER A 329 -4.13 -0.80 3.43
C SER A 329 -5.23 -1.82 3.15
N ASP A 330 -6.35 -1.33 2.62
CA ASP A 330 -7.45 -2.13 2.14
C ASP A 330 -8.04 -1.56 0.82
N ALA A 331 -8.77 -2.40 0.08
CA ALA A 331 -9.33 -2.04 -1.21
C ALA A 331 -10.27 -0.82 -1.14
N VAL A 332 -10.95 -0.60 -0.01
CA VAL A 332 -11.81 0.58 0.20
C VAL A 332 -10.95 1.83 0.37
N LEU A 333 -9.88 1.79 1.18
CA LEU A 333 -8.98 2.93 1.36
C LEU A 333 -8.35 3.38 0.04
N GLU A 334 -7.85 2.45 -0.79
CA GLU A 334 -7.31 2.78 -2.10
C GLU A 334 -8.39 3.29 -3.07
N THR A 335 -9.58 2.68 -3.05
CA THR A 335 -10.73 3.17 -3.82
C THR A 335 -11.09 4.61 -3.45
N ARG A 336 -11.08 4.97 -2.17
CA ARG A 336 -11.35 6.34 -1.72
C ARG A 336 -10.34 7.34 -2.29
N LYS A 337 -9.04 6.99 -2.32
CA LYS A 337 -7.99 7.82 -2.92
C LYS A 337 -8.23 8.04 -4.41
N ILE A 338 -8.57 6.97 -5.14
CA ILE A 338 -8.86 7.02 -6.58
C ILE A 338 -10.13 7.85 -6.85
N VAL A 339 -11.20 7.66 -6.07
CA VAL A 339 -12.45 8.41 -6.20
C VAL A 339 -12.23 9.91 -5.97
N ARG A 340 -11.39 10.29 -4.98
CA ARG A 340 -11.01 11.70 -4.76
C ARG A 340 -10.27 12.26 -5.96
N ALA A 341 -9.28 11.54 -6.48
CA ALA A 341 -8.53 11.97 -7.66
C ALA A 341 -9.43 12.11 -8.90
N ALA A 342 -10.32 11.13 -9.15
CA ALA A 342 -11.26 11.17 -10.26
C ALA A 342 -12.24 12.36 -10.17
N ALA A 343 -12.73 12.64 -8.95
CA ALA A 343 -13.61 13.78 -8.68
C ALA A 343 -12.87 15.11 -8.90
N ALA A 344 -11.65 15.24 -8.38
CA ALA A 344 -10.82 16.43 -8.54
C ALA A 344 -10.49 16.71 -10.02
N LEU A 345 -10.06 15.70 -10.77
CA LEU A 345 -9.77 15.77 -12.22
C LEU A 345 -11.00 16.15 -13.08
N LYS A 346 -12.19 16.10 -12.49
CA LYS A 346 -13.44 16.48 -13.15
C LYS A 346 -14.05 17.77 -12.60
N GLY A 347 -13.45 18.35 -11.55
CA GLY A 347 -14.02 19.49 -10.83
C GLY A 347 -15.31 19.14 -10.10
N GLU A 348 -15.49 17.88 -9.68
CA GLU A 348 -16.62 17.44 -8.87
C GLU A 348 -16.24 17.39 -7.39
N GLU A 349 -17.15 17.80 -6.50
CA GLU A 349 -17.04 17.53 -5.08
C GLU A 349 -17.62 16.15 -4.76
N ILE A 350 -16.95 15.39 -3.89
CA ILE A 350 -17.42 14.09 -3.44
C ILE A 350 -17.31 13.97 -1.93
N THR A 351 -18.33 13.37 -1.32
CA THR A 351 -18.33 13.04 0.11
C THR A 351 -17.97 11.58 0.29
N ILE A 352 -16.95 11.35 1.11
CA ILE A 352 -16.44 10.02 1.48
C ILE A 352 -16.47 9.95 3.01
N PRO A 353 -16.73 8.78 3.62
CA PRO A 353 -16.64 8.62 5.07
C PRO A 353 -15.28 9.09 5.61
N LYS A 354 -15.30 9.66 6.81
CA LYS A 354 -14.08 10.16 7.47
C LYS A 354 -13.38 9.06 8.25
N GLU A 355 -14.18 8.12 8.77
CA GLU A 355 -13.73 6.98 9.55
C GLU A 355 -12.90 6.06 8.67
N ARG A 356 -11.76 5.59 9.20
CA ARG A 356 -10.89 4.63 8.51
C ARG A 356 -11.67 3.45 7.95
N TYR A 357 -12.51 2.82 8.77
CA TYR A 357 -13.44 1.78 8.32
C TYR A 357 -14.89 2.23 8.43
N ALA A 358 -15.62 2.15 7.31
CA ALA A 358 -17.06 2.42 7.22
C ALA A 358 -17.83 1.39 6.37
N PHE A 359 -17.12 0.43 5.75
CA PHE A 359 -17.63 -0.73 5.04
C PHE A 359 -18.63 -0.36 3.93
N GLU A 360 -18.45 0.80 3.28
CA GLU A 360 -19.45 1.42 2.43
C GLU A 360 -19.61 0.80 1.03
N TYR A 361 -18.84 -0.24 0.73
CA TYR A 361 -18.90 -0.96 -0.53
C TYR A 361 -19.47 -2.37 -0.35
N PRO A 362 -20.36 -2.85 -1.23
CA PRO A 362 -20.97 -4.17 -1.09
C PRO A 362 -19.95 -5.30 -1.00
N GLY A 363 -20.15 -6.19 -0.02
CA GLY A 363 -19.25 -7.30 0.29
C GLY A 363 -17.90 -6.91 0.93
N SER A 364 -17.64 -5.62 1.17
CA SER A 364 -16.41 -5.18 1.86
C SER A 364 -16.45 -5.53 3.35
N VAL A 365 -15.32 -5.99 3.87
CA VAL A 365 -15.08 -6.22 5.30
C VAL A 365 -13.84 -5.48 5.80
N GLN A 366 -13.17 -4.68 4.96
CA GLN A 366 -12.03 -3.81 5.28
C GLN A 366 -11.00 -4.47 6.22
N GLY A 367 -10.54 -5.66 5.85
CA GLY A 367 -9.52 -6.40 6.58
C GLY A 367 -9.97 -7.11 7.86
N VAL A 368 -11.26 -7.02 8.24
CA VAL A 368 -11.78 -7.75 9.41
C VAL A 368 -11.76 -9.25 9.12
N VAL A 369 -10.97 -9.99 9.91
CA VAL A 369 -10.80 -11.44 9.80
C VAL A 369 -11.02 -12.12 11.15
N PRO A 370 -11.31 -13.44 11.18
CA PRO A 370 -11.36 -14.18 12.43
C PRO A 370 -10.03 -14.07 13.19
N PHE A 371 -10.11 -13.87 14.51
CA PHE A 371 -8.92 -13.92 15.35
C PHE A 371 -8.44 -15.37 15.47
N ASP A 372 -7.16 -15.59 15.21
CA ASP A 372 -6.49 -16.90 15.13
C ASP A 372 -5.89 -17.36 16.47
N GLY A 373 -6.06 -16.59 17.56
CA GLY A 373 -5.70 -16.99 18.91
C GLY A 373 -6.83 -17.69 19.67
N ASN A 374 -6.49 -18.69 20.50
CA ASN A 374 -7.44 -19.48 21.30
C ASN A 374 -8.60 -20.07 20.48
N VAL A 375 -8.27 -20.68 19.33
CA VAL A 375 -9.24 -21.17 18.34
C VAL A 375 -10.22 -22.22 18.87
N GLU A 376 -9.83 -23.01 19.88
CA GLU A 376 -10.71 -24.03 20.49
C GLU A 376 -11.86 -23.41 21.30
N GLU A 377 -11.73 -22.15 21.70
CA GLU A 377 -12.74 -21.39 22.45
C GLU A 377 -13.54 -20.44 21.54
N GLN A 378 -13.26 -20.43 20.23
CA GLN A 378 -13.85 -19.52 19.25
C GLN A 378 -15.21 -20.04 18.74
N VAL A 379 -16.22 -19.17 18.77
CA VAL A 379 -17.59 -19.46 18.27
C VAL A 379 -18.11 -18.43 17.28
N LEU A 380 -17.22 -17.60 16.72
CA LEU A 380 -17.50 -16.77 15.56
C LEU A 380 -17.94 -17.66 14.39
N SER A 381 -19.13 -17.41 13.84
CA SER A 381 -19.73 -18.19 12.76
C SER A 381 -19.73 -17.48 11.41
N GLY A 382 -19.49 -16.15 11.37
CA GLY A 382 -19.40 -15.41 10.11
C GLY A 382 -18.90 -13.98 10.26
N ILE A 383 -18.25 -13.50 9.21
CA ILE A 383 -17.91 -12.09 8.96
C ILE A 383 -18.35 -11.79 7.53
N GLU A 384 -19.22 -10.79 7.36
CA GLU A 384 -19.79 -10.40 6.07
C GLU A 384 -20.18 -8.92 6.08
N ASN A 385 -20.31 -8.31 4.90
CA ASN A 385 -20.90 -6.98 4.80
C ASN A 385 -22.41 -7.06 5.07
N SER A 386 -22.96 -6.16 5.88
CA SER A 386 -24.37 -6.19 6.28
C SER A 386 -25.34 -5.68 5.22
N TYR A 387 -24.86 -5.08 4.12
CA TYR A 387 -25.74 -4.38 3.17
C TYR A 387 -26.78 -5.28 2.51
N GLU A 388 -26.40 -6.45 2.02
CA GLU A 388 -27.32 -7.37 1.34
C GLU A 388 -28.39 -7.94 2.28
N THR A 389 -28.06 -8.12 3.55
CA THR A 389 -28.96 -8.73 4.55
C THR A 389 -29.81 -7.70 5.28
N THR A 390 -29.36 -6.45 5.41
CA THR A 390 -30.01 -5.44 6.24
C THR A 390 -30.38 -4.14 5.52
N GLY A 391 -29.87 -3.92 4.30
CA GLY A 391 -29.98 -2.65 3.59
C GLY A 391 -29.05 -1.55 4.12
N GLU A 392 -28.20 -1.85 5.10
CA GLU A 392 -27.28 -0.91 5.71
C GLU A 392 -25.83 -1.42 5.63
N TYR A 393 -24.89 -0.54 5.30
CA TYR A 393 -23.45 -0.86 5.31
C TYR A 393 -22.91 -1.05 6.73
N GLY A 394 -21.93 -1.94 6.85
CA GLY A 394 -21.28 -2.33 8.09
C GLY A 394 -20.68 -3.73 7.98
N CYS A 395 -19.79 -4.07 8.91
CA CYS A 395 -19.24 -5.42 9.04
C CYS A 395 -20.06 -6.21 10.07
N ARG A 396 -20.85 -7.17 9.60
CA ARG A 396 -21.64 -8.06 10.44
C ARG A 396 -20.77 -9.17 10.99
N ILE A 397 -20.76 -9.30 12.32
CA ILE A 397 -20.00 -10.29 13.08
C ILE A 397 -21.01 -11.24 13.72
N SER A 398 -21.09 -12.45 13.19
CA SER A 398 -22.06 -13.47 13.58
C SER A 398 -21.43 -14.50 14.50
N TYR A 399 -22.19 -14.97 15.49
CA TYR A 399 -21.75 -15.96 16.47
C TYR A 399 -22.86 -16.98 16.76
N THR A 400 -22.45 -18.21 17.07
CA THR A 400 -23.37 -19.31 17.36
C THR A 400 -22.85 -20.14 18.53
N GLY A 401 -23.61 -20.20 19.62
CA GLY A 401 -23.24 -20.89 20.85
C GLY A 401 -22.40 -20.03 21.79
N LEU A 402 -22.44 -18.71 21.67
CA LEU A 402 -21.68 -17.81 22.54
C LEU A 402 -22.19 -17.89 23.97
N GLY A 403 -21.31 -18.23 24.92
CA GLY A 403 -21.64 -18.37 26.32
C GLY A 403 -20.39 -18.41 27.18
N LYS A 404 -20.55 -18.84 28.45
CA LYS A 404 -19.46 -18.81 29.42
C LYS A 404 -18.31 -19.73 28.99
N GLY A 405 -17.10 -19.17 28.95
CA GLY A 405 -15.87 -19.89 28.61
C GLY A 405 -15.53 -19.94 27.12
N VAL A 406 -16.34 -19.35 26.25
CA VAL A 406 -16.06 -19.20 24.81
C VAL A 406 -16.14 -17.73 24.39
N HIS A 407 -15.59 -17.40 23.22
CA HIS A 407 -15.56 -16.05 22.69
C HIS A 407 -15.90 -16.03 21.20
N ALA A 408 -16.43 -14.90 20.72
CA ALA A 408 -16.50 -14.59 19.30
C ALA A 408 -15.58 -13.40 19.01
N SER A 409 -14.40 -13.66 18.45
CA SER A 409 -13.35 -12.65 18.28
C SER A 409 -12.90 -12.49 16.83
N CYS A 410 -12.73 -11.24 16.41
CA CYS A 410 -12.19 -10.84 15.09
C CYS A 410 -11.15 -9.73 15.27
N CYS A 411 -10.34 -9.50 14.25
CA CYS A 411 -9.29 -8.49 14.28
C CYS A 411 -8.98 -7.92 12.90
N VAL A 412 -8.24 -6.81 12.92
CA VAL A 412 -7.58 -6.20 11.77
C VAL A 412 -6.09 -6.10 12.07
N ASP A 413 -5.27 -6.25 11.05
CA ASP A 413 -3.83 -6.02 11.17
C ASP A 413 -3.58 -4.49 11.20
N THR A 414 -2.77 -4.04 12.14
CA THR A 414 -2.31 -2.63 12.27
C THR A 414 -0.82 -2.51 12.01
N PHE A 415 -0.10 -3.63 11.97
CA PHE A 415 1.31 -3.74 11.62
C PHE A 415 1.56 -5.12 11.02
N ILE A 416 2.80 -5.42 10.62
CA ILE A 416 3.15 -6.73 10.07
C ILE A 416 3.53 -7.74 11.15
N ASP A 417 3.41 -9.02 10.80
CA ASP A 417 4.08 -10.09 11.54
C ASP A 417 5.57 -10.06 11.19
N LEU A 418 6.43 -10.14 12.21
CA LEU A 418 7.88 -10.14 12.04
C LEU A 418 8.42 -11.51 11.63
N LYS A 419 7.65 -12.57 11.87
CA LYS A 419 8.04 -13.91 11.48
C LYS A 419 7.68 -14.13 10.01
N PRO A 420 8.62 -14.65 9.20
CA PRO A 420 8.32 -15.18 7.88
C PRO A 420 7.11 -16.11 7.96
N LYS A 421 5.97 -15.72 7.38
CA LYS A 421 4.84 -16.65 7.21
C LYS A 421 5.07 -17.64 6.05
N GLY A 422 6.19 -17.48 5.34
CA GLY A 422 6.60 -18.35 4.24
C GLY A 422 7.40 -19.57 4.68
N LYS A 423 7.44 -20.61 3.84
CA LYS A 423 8.39 -21.73 4.00
C LYS A 423 9.82 -21.22 3.82
N GLU A 424 10.76 -21.73 4.61
CA GLU A 424 12.18 -21.41 4.45
C GLU A 424 12.64 -21.63 2.99
N GLY A 425 13.34 -20.65 2.43
CA GLY A 425 13.81 -20.68 1.04
C GLY A 425 12.81 -20.22 -0.02
N THR A 426 11.61 -19.73 0.36
CA THR A 426 10.74 -18.98 -0.58
C THR A 426 11.13 -17.50 -0.58
N SER A 427 11.24 -16.92 -1.78
CA SER A 427 11.44 -15.46 -1.93
C SER A 427 10.12 -14.75 -1.67
N TYR A 428 10.11 -13.78 -0.76
CA TYR A 428 9.05 -12.78 -0.63
C TYR A 428 9.75 -11.45 -0.28
N PHE A 429 9.22 -10.34 -0.77
CA PHE A 429 9.79 -9.03 -0.47
C PHE A 429 9.65 -8.77 1.04
N ASP A 430 10.68 -8.18 1.65
CA ASP A 430 10.55 -7.66 3.01
C ASP A 430 9.49 -6.55 3.01
N VAL A 431 8.69 -6.50 4.07
CA VAL A 431 7.71 -5.42 4.25
C VAL A 431 8.32 -4.37 5.14
N LEU A 432 8.53 -3.18 4.58
CA LEU A 432 8.81 -1.96 5.33
C LEU A 432 7.48 -1.25 5.61
N CYS A 433 7.15 -1.06 6.89
CA CYS A 433 5.95 -0.34 7.28
C CYS A 433 6.07 0.29 8.66
N SER A 434 5.18 1.23 8.94
CA SER A 434 4.92 1.67 10.30
C SER A 434 3.57 1.14 10.75
N PRO A 435 3.35 0.96 12.07
CA PRO A 435 2.02 0.68 12.58
C PRO A 435 1.03 1.76 12.14
N THR A 436 -0.23 1.39 11.96
CA THR A 436 -1.33 2.33 11.79
C THR A 436 -1.92 2.75 13.14
N LEU A 437 -1.70 1.95 14.19
CA LEU A 437 -2.17 2.18 15.56
C LEU A 437 -0.99 2.22 16.54
N TYR A 438 -1.00 3.21 17.42
CA TYR A 438 0.03 3.51 18.42
C TYR A 438 -0.58 3.59 19.81
N SER A 439 0.25 3.39 20.83
CA SER A 439 -0.17 3.65 22.21
C SER A 439 -0.59 5.11 22.42
N GLY A 440 -1.60 5.32 23.27
CA GLY A 440 -2.18 6.64 23.53
C GLY A 440 -3.05 7.19 22.40
N GLN A 441 -3.32 6.44 21.32
CA GLN A 441 -4.40 6.78 20.39
C GLN A 441 -5.76 6.33 20.93
N GLU A 442 -6.82 6.98 20.47
CA GLU A 442 -8.20 6.65 20.83
C GLU A 442 -8.82 5.84 19.69
N VAL A 443 -9.19 4.59 19.97
CA VAL A 443 -9.98 3.75 19.06
C VAL A 443 -11.46 4.03 19.30
N LYS A 444 -12.19 4.35 18.23
CA LYS A 444 -13.62 4.64 18.25
C LYS A 444 -14.36 3.65 17.36
N ALA A 445 -15.39 3.00 17.89
CA ALA A 445 -16.30 2.17 17.10
C ALA A 445 -17.75 2.55 17.33
N VAL A 446 -18.53 2.48 16.26
CA VAL A 446 -19.99 2.47 16.34
C VAL A 446 -20.47 1.05 16.08
N VAL A 447 -21.11 0.44 17.06
CA VAL A 447 -21.59 -0.95 17.02
C VAL A 447 -23.11 -0.98 17.15
N LYS A 448 -23.79 -1.51 16.13
CA LYS A 448 -25.23 -1.72 16.14
C LYS A 448 -25.55 -3.13 16.62
N ALA A 449 -26.23 -3.20 17.76
CA ALA A 449 -26.69 -4.45 18.36
C ALA A 449 -28.19 -4.65 18.07
N GLN A 450 -28.57 -5.82 17.57
CA GLN A 450 -29.90 -6.03 16.99
C GLN A 450 -30.92 -6.57 18.01
N GLU A 451 -30.44 -7.30 19.02
CA GLU A 451 -31.26 -8.05 19.96
C GLU A 451 -31.55 -7.27 21.25
N GLU A 452 -32.48 -7.74 22.07
CA GLU A 452 -32.68 -7.21 23.44
C GLU A 452 -31.58 -7.67 24.40
N LYS A 453 -31.06 -8.89 24.16
CA LYS A 453 -29.90 -9.45 24.87
C LYS A 453 -28.74 -9.57 23.89
N ASN A 454 -27.70 -8.76 24.09
CA ASN A 454 -26.51 -8.75 23.26
C ASN A 454 -25.27 -9.20 24.06
N PRO A 455 -24.20 -9.63 23.38
CA PRO A 455 -22.94 -9.95 24.03
C PRO A 455 -22.31 -8.73 24.70
N VAL A 456 -21.39 -9.01 25.62
CA VAL A 456 -20.44 -8.04 26.16
C VAL A 456 -19.32 -7.85 25.14
N PHE A 457 -19.12 -6.61 24.74
CA PHE A 457 -18.07 -6.18 23.83
C PHE A 457 -16.82 -5.75 24.62
N ARG A 458 -15.63 -6.08 24.11
CA ARG A 458 -14.38 -5.42 24.51
C ARG A 458 -13.44 -5.30 23.32
N PHE A 459 -12.65 -4.24 23.30
CA PHE A 459 -11.47 -4.19 22.44
C PHE A 459 -10.32 -5.00 23.02
N PHE A 460 -9.39 -5.38 22.16
CA PHE A 460 -8.08 -5.84 22.54
C PHE A 460 -7.04 -5.40 21.53
N ILE A 461 -5.78 -5.35 21.95
CA ILE A 461 -4.63 -5.29 21.05
C ILE A 461 -3.78 -6.54 21.23
N GLN A 462 -3.15 -6.96 20.14
CA GLN A 462 -2.00 -7.83 20.16
C GLN A 462 -0.78 -6.98 19.84
N TYR A 463 0.25 -6.97 20.69
CA TYR A 463 1.45 -6.14 20.54
C TYR A 463 2.70 -6.98 20.79
N PHE A 464 3.84 -6.54 20.26
CA PHE A 464 5.12 -7.19 20.54
C PHE A 464 5.67 -6.74 21.88
N ASP A 465 6.12 -7.64 22.75
CA ASP A 465 6.73 -7.28 24.04
C ASP A 465 8.24 -7.04 23.91
N GLU A 466 8.95 -6.89 25.05
CA GLU A 466 10.40 -6.68 25.08
C GLU A 466 11.26 -7.85 24.57
N LYS A 467 10.62 -9.00 24.28
CA LYS A 467 11.25 -10.20 23.70
C LYS A 467 10.84 -10.40 22.24
N ASP A 468 10.14 -9.44 21.65
CA ASP A 468 9.48 -9.57 20.34
C ASP A 468 8.49 -10.76 20.29
N GLU A 469 7.90 -11.13 21.43
CA GLU A 469 6.80 -12.10 21.53
C GLU A 469 5.46 -11.36 21.51
N LEU A 470 4.43 -12.00 20.96
CA LEU A 470 3.09 -11.39 20.92
C LEU A 470 2.41 -11.54 22.28
N ASP A 471 2.08 -10.41 22.90
CA ASP A 471 1.27 -10.33 24.12
C ASP A 471 -0.07 -9.63 23.83
N MET A 472 -1.02 -9.73 24.76
CA MET A 472 -2.39 -9.28 24.62
C MET A 472 -2.78 -8.30 25.72
N CYS A 473 -3.36 -7.17 25.31
CA CYS A 473 -3.95 -6.22 26.23
C CYS A 473 -5.44 -6.05 25.91
N TYR A 474 -6.28 -6.00 26.94
CA TYR A 474 -7.73 -5.89 26.80
C TYR A 474 -8.25 -4.56 27.34
N GLY A 475 -9.17 -3.95 26.58
CA GLY A 475 -9.96 -2.81 27.06
C GLY A 475 -11.07 -3.23 28.01
N GLU A 476 -11.82 -2.22 28.47
CA GLU A 476 -12.95 -2.43 29.38
C GLU A 476 -14.11 -3.19 28.72
N LYS A 477 -14.88 -3.91 29.54
CA LYS A 477 -16.08 -4.63 29.11
C LYS A 477 -17.25 -3.66 28.97
N THR A 478 -17.88 -3.65 27.81
CA THR A 478 -19.05 -2.82 27.49
C THR A 478 -20.27 -3.69 27.20
N ALA A 479 -21.35 -3.50 27.97
CA ALA A 479 -22.61 -4.16 27.67
C ALA A 479 -23.32 -3.44 26.51
N LEU A 480 -23.59 -4.14 25.41
CA LEU A 480 -24.24 -3.57 24.24
C LEU A 480 -25.75 -3.44 24.47
N LYS A 481 -26.29 -2.24 24.27
CA LYS A 481 -27.73 -1.97 24.24
C LYS A 481 -28.26 -2.16 22.82
N ARG A 482 -29.53 -2.54 22.70
CA ARG A 482 -30.20 -2.57 21.39
C ARG A 482 -30.09 -1.21 20.70
N GLY A 483 -29.75 -1.21 19.42
CA GLY A 483 -29.46 0.00 18.66
C GLY A 483 -27.95 0.28 18.54
N GLU A 484 -27.60 1.53 18.26
CA GLU A 484 -26.20 1.95 18.09
C GLU A 484 -25.53 2.24 19.43
N ASN A 485 -24.31 1.75 19.58
CA ASN A 485 -23.45 1.94 20.75
C ASN A 485 -22.15 2.56 20.27
N GLU A 486 -21.80 3.72 20.80
CA GLU A 486 -20.49 4.34 20.59
C GLU A 486 -19.55 3.88 21.69
N ILE A 487 -18.40 3.34 21.29
CA ILE A 487 -17.40 2.78 22.20
C ILE A 487 -16.06 3.42 21.87
N ILE A 488 -15.44 4.05 22.88
CA ILE A 488 -14.15 4.72 22.78
C ILE A 488 -13.18 4.04 23.74
N TRP A 489 -11.97 3.75 23.27
CA TRP A 489 -10.93 3.16 24.08
C TRP A 489 -9.59 3.84 23.80
N GLU A 490 -8.98 4.39 24.85
CA GLU A 490 -7.59 4.85 24.80
C GLU A 490 -6.67 3.63 24.88
N VAL A 491 -5.85 3.46 23.84
CA VAL A 491 -4.91 2.35 23.76
C VAL A 491 -3.84 2.50 24.86
N PRO A 492 -3.66 1.49 25.72
CA PRO A 492 -2.68 1.54 26.80
C PRO A 492 -1.25 1.75 26.31
N ASP A 493 -0.39 2.24 27.20
CA ASP A 493 1.03 2.42 26.91
C ASP A 493 1.73 1.08 26.69
N THR A 494 2.13 0.81 25.44
CA THR A 494 2.97 -0.34 25.05
C THR A 494 4.46 -0.04 25.19
N LYS A 495 4.83 1.07 25.83
CA LYS A 495 6.22 1.53 26.04
C LYS A 495 7.02 1.75 24.77
N GLY A 496 6.35 1.99 23.64
CA GLY A 496 6.99 2.18 22.33
C GLY A 496 6.92 0.94 21.43
N HIS A 497 6.46 -0.19 21.94
CA HIS A 497 6.34 -1.42 21.16
C HIS A 497 5.19 -1.39 20.15
N ALA A 498 5.42 -2.07 19.02
CA ALA A 498 4.51 -2.12 17.89
C ALA A 498 3.22 -2.88 18.22
N ILE A 499 2.08 -2.29 17.85
CA ILE A 499 0.78 -2.95 17.93
C ILE A 499 0.54 -3.70 16.62
N TYR A 500 0.51 -5.03 16.70
CA TYR A 500 0.32 -5.91 15.56
C TYR A 500 -1.13 -5.90 15.08
N ARG A 501 -2.09 -6.03 16.01
CA ARG A 501 -3.51 -6.15 15.68
C ARG A 501 -4.39 -5.38 16.65
N LEU A 502 -5.47 -4.84 16.13
CA LEU A 502 -6.62 -4.36 16.89
C LEU A 502 -7.76 -5.36 16.71
N GLY A 503 -8.39 -5.76 17.81
CA GLY A 503 -9.45 -6.75 17.79
C GLY A 503 -10.66 -6.42 18.64
N ILE A 504 -11.74 -7.12 18.31
CA ILE A 504 -13.02 -7.09 19.01
C ILE A 504 -13.27 -8.48 19.56
N CYS A 505 -13.58 -8.57 20.84
CA CYS A 505 -13.91 -9.82 21.52
C CYS A 505 -15.32 -9.72 22.13
N LEU A 506 -16.19 -10.64 21.72
CA LEU A 506 -17.55 -10.77 22.23
C LEU A 506 -17.61 -11.94 23.21
N THR A 507 -18.23 -11.72 24.37
CA THR A 507 -18.41 -12.74 25.42
C THR A 507 -19.83 -12.68 26.00
N SER A 508 -20.27 -13.75 26.66
CA SER A 508 -21.57 -13.80 27.31
C SER A 508 -21.57 -14.75 28.51
N GLU A 509 -22.36 -14.47 29.55
CA GLU A 509 -22.60 -15.42 30.66
C GLU A 509 -23.72 -16.42 30.33
N GLU A 510 -24.64 -16.07 29.42
CA GLU A 510 -25.73 -16.93 28.94
C GLU A 510 -25.46 -17.35 27.48
N ARG A 511 -26.09 -18.45 27.03
CA ARG A 511 -26.00 -18.85 25.62
C ARG A 511 -26.72 -17.85 24.71
N LEU A 512 -26.02 -17.32 23.71
CA LEU A 512 -26.51 -16.41 22.69
C LEU A 512 -26.13 -16.92 21.29
N ASP A 513 -27.08 -16.81 20.38
CA ASP A 513 -26.90 -16.95 18.94
C ASP A 513 -27.32 -15.60 18.32
N GLY A 514 -26.55 -15.06 17.38
CA GLY A 514 -26.90 -13.76 16.79
C GLY A 514 -25.75 -13.08 16.08
N SER A 515 -25.88 -11.77 15.90
CA SER A 515 -24.85 -10.93 15.29
C SER A 515 -24.87 -9.51 15.83
N ILE A 516 -23.71 -8.84 15.74
CA ILE A 516 -23.60 -7.39 15.83
C ILE A 516 -23.16 -6.84 14.47
N ILE A 517 -23.38 -5.55 14.22
CA ILE A 517 -22.88 -4.86 13.04
C ILE A 517 -21.91 -3.77 13.49
N LEU A 518 -20.64 -3.91 13.15
CA LEU A 518 -19.65 -2.84 13.26
C LEU A 518 -19.90 -1.84 12.14
N LYS A 519 -20.45 -0.67 12.47
CA LYS A 519 -20.80 0.39 11.51
C LYS A 519 -19.57 1.17 11.09
N THR A 520 -18.74 1.55 12.06
CA THR A 520 -17.47 2.24 11.83
C THR A 520 -16.42 1.80 12.83
N LEU A 521 -15.15 1.91 12.44
CA LEU A 521 -13.99 1.75 13.30
C LEU A 521 -12.91 2.75 12.87
N ASP A 522 -12.40 3.54 13.80
CA ASP A 522 -11.43 4.59 13.52
C ASP A 522 -10.45 4.79 14.68
N TRP A 523 -9.23 5.20 14.35
CA TRP A 523 -8.19 5.61 15.29
C TRP A 523 -7.27 6.67 14.67
N SER A 524 -7.84 7.49 13.77
CA SER A 524 -7.17 8.64 13.18
C SER A 524 -6.74 9.61 14.29
N ASN A 525 -5.88 10.60 13.99
CA ASN A 525 -5.21 11.55 14.90
C ASN A 525 -3.83 11.09 15.43
N ALA A 526 -2.99 12.05 15.80
CA ALA A 526 -1.73 11.77 16.50
C ALA A 526 -1.96 11.13 17.88
N PRO A 527 -1.05 10.28 18.41
CA PRO A 527 -1.15 9.75 19.77
C PRO A 527 -1.13 10.86 20.82
N ILE A 528 -1.91 10.70 21.90
CA ILE A 528 -1.88 11.63 23.05
C ILE A 528 -0.45 11.71 23.59
N CYS A 529 0.19 10.56 23.79
CA CYS A 529 1.58 10.46 24.19
C CYS A 529 2.14 9.09 23.76
N TYR A 530 2.91 9.07 22.68
CA TYR A 530 3.71 7.92 22.27
C TYR A 530 5.17 8.15 22.66
N LYS A 531 5.81 7.18 23.33
CA LYS A 531 7.20 7.28 23.79
C LYS A 531 7.93 5.97 23.60
N MET A 532 9.13 6.05 23.03
CA MET A 532 10.09 4.96 22.97
C MET A 532 11.21 5.23 23.97
N GLY A 533 11.56 4.18 24.72
CA GLY A 533 12.69 4.20 25.64
C GLY A 533 14.03 3.96 24.94
N ARG A 534 15.04 3.62 25.73
CA ARG A 534 16.35 3.20 25.22
C ARG A 534 16.27 1.83 24.57
N SER A 535 17.17 1.53 23.65
CA SER A 535 17.20 0.25 22.94
C SER A 535 17.29 -0.96 23.89
N MET A 536 18.06 -0.86 24.98
CA MET A 536 18.18 -1.90 26.01
C MET A 536 16.94 -2.03 26.90
N GLU A 537 16.09 -1.02 26.97
CA GLU A 537 14.78 -1.10 27.66
C GLU A 537 13.75 -1.76 26.75
N MET A 538 13.83 -1.46 25.44
CA MET A 538 12.96 -2.01 24.41
C MET A 538 13.33 -3.45 24.05
N THR A 539 14.59 -3.83 24.20
CA THR A 539 15.09 -5.18 23.99
C THR A 539 16.20 -5.47 25.00
N PRO A 540 15.87 -5.97 26.21
CA PRO A 540 16.87 -6.26 27.25
C PRO A 540 17.96 -7.26 26.85
N THR A 541 17.70 -8.07 25.83
CA THR A 541 18.65 -9.05 25.26
C THR A 541 19.46 -8.49 24.09
N LEU A 542 19.36 -7.17 23.80
CA LEU A 542 20.06 -6.55 22.69
C LEU A 542 21.57 -6.77 22.81
N THR A 543 22.17 -7.17 21.69
CA THR A 543 23.61 -7.25 21.50
C THR A 543 23.99 -6.44 20.26
N PRO A 544 25.28 -6.15 20.04
CA PRO A 544 25.72 -5.56 18.77
C PRO A 544 25.37 -6.38 17.51
N TRP A 545 24.93 -7.64 17.67
CA TRP A 545 24.52 -8.53 16.59
C TRP A 545 23.00 -8.63 16.44
N THR A 546 22.23 -7.97 17.32
CA THR A 546 20.77 -7.92 17.25
C THR A 546 20.36 -6.83 16.26
N THR A 547 20.27 -7.18 14.99
CA THR A 547 20.02 -6.22 13.88
C THR A 547 18.55 -6.11 13.49
N THR A 548 17.66 -6.87 14.12
CA THR A 548 16.24 -6.89 13.79
C THR A 548 15.41 -7.02 15.06
N THR A 549 14.59 -6.02 15.35
CA THR A 549 13.60 -6.00 16.45
C THR A 549 12.27 -5.43 15.96
N ALA A 550 11.17 -5.75 16.65
CA ALA A 550 9.84 -5.27 16.29
C ALA A 550 9.77 -3.75 16.22
N TRP A 551 10.28 -3.10 17.26
CA TRP A 551 10.19 -1.66 17.45
C TRP A 551 11.04 -0.90 16.42
N LEU A 552 12.20 -1.44 15.99
CA LEU A 552 13.02 -0.81 14.97
C LEU A 552 12.31 -0.83 13.61
N LYS A 553 11.65 -1.95 13.29
CA LYS A 553 10.86 -2.12 12.07
C LYS A 553 9.61 -1.24 12.03
N THR A 554 9.28 -0.49 13.08
CA THR A 554 8.19 0.51 13.04
C THR A 554 8.57 1.78 12.30
N PHE A 555 9.83 1.95 11.93
CA PHE A 555 10.31 3.04 11.08
C PHE A 555 10.61 2.53 9.68
N VAL A 556 10.35 3.37 8.69
CA VAL A 556 10.89 3.20 7.35
C VAL A 556 11.99 4.22 7.15
N SER A 557 13.15 3.74 6.68
CA SER A 557 14.36 4.54 6.58
C SER A 557 14.92 4.52 5.17
N SER A 558 15.23 5.69 4.64
CA SER A 558 16.07 5.89 3.45
C SER A 558 17.50 6.29 3.80
N ALA A 559 17.83 6.45 5.09
CA ALA A 559 19.22 6.55 5.52
C ALA A 559 19.93 5.19 5.35
N ASP A 560 21.19 5.22 4.91
CA ASP A 560 21.98 4.01 4.61
C ASP A 560 22.11 3.08 5.81
N HIS A 561 22.13 3.67 7.01
CA HIS A 561 22.21 2.95 8.27
C HIS A 561 21.22 3.52 9.28
N PHE A 562 20.22 2.70 9.64
CA PHE A 562 19.29 2.97 10.73
C PHE A 562 19.23 1.74 11.63
N ASN A 563 19.91 1.81 12.78
CA ASN A 563 20.18 0.65 13.62
C ASN A 563 19.88 0.95 15.09
N PRO A 564 19.63 -0.09 15.91
CA PRO A 564 19.58 0.09 17.36
C PRO A 564 20.99 0.42 17.87
N ASP A 565 21.09 1.34 18.83
CA ASP A 565 22.34 1.65 19.51
C ASP A 565 22.22 1.28 20.99
N TYR A 566 23.10 0.43 21.50
CA TYR A 566 23.00 -0.11 22.87
C TYR A 566 23.23 0.95 23.98
N THR A 567 23.78 2.12 23.64
CA THR A 567 23.97 3.23 24.59
C THR A 567 22.79 4.19 24.62
N VAL A 568 22.05 4.29 23.51
CA VAL A 568 20.88 5.15 23.34
C VAL A 568 19.71 4.35 22.73
N THR A 569 18.94 4.91 21.78
CA THR A 569 17.89 4.19 21.05
C THR A 569 18.30 3.90 19.62
N PHE A 570 18.65 4.94 18.85
CA PHE A 570 18.95 4.84 17.42
C PHE A 570 20.36 5.34 17.09
N SER A 571 21.02 4.66 16.16
CA SER A 571 22.14 5.19 15.39
C SER A 571 21.68 5.41 13.96
N ILE A 572 21.84 6.65 13.47
CA ILE A 572 21.36 7.07 12.15
C ILE A 572 22.53 7.67 11.39
N CYS A 573 22.85 7.09 10.24
CA CYS A 573 23.95 7.55 9.40
C CYS A 573 23.56 7.50 7.92
N HIS A 574 24.00 8.51 7.18
CA HIS A 574 23.80 8.59 5.74
C HIS A 574 25.02 9.24 5.08
N GLU A 575 25.43 8.74 3.92
CA GLU A 575 26.63 9.20 3.22
C GLU A 575 26.42 10.58 2.57
N TYR A 576 25.23 10.82 2.02
CA TYR A 576 24.86 12.05 1.29
C TYR A 576 23.66 12.75 1.93
N ALA A 577 23.07 13.71 1.23
CA ALA A 577 21.93 14.48 1.75
C ALA A 577 20.61 13.68 1.69
N ASN A 578 19.71 13.98 2.62
CA ASN A 578 18.33 13.48 2.68
C ASN A 578 18.18 12.01 3.13
N GLY A 579 18.92 11.60 4.15
CA GLY A 579 18.68 10.33 4.85
C GLY A 579 17.56 10.52 5.87
N VAL A 580 16.40 9.93 5.63
CA VAL A 580 15.20 10.13 6.45
C VAL A 580 14.77 8.81 7.07
N ALA A 581 14.45 8.81 8.36
CA ALA A 581 13.82 7.69 9.04
C ALA A 581 12.54 8.17 9.72
N ALA A 582 11.39 7.62 9.33
CA ALA A 582 10.08 8.12 9.74
C ALA A 582 9.13 7.02 10.22
N THR A 583 8.23 7.39 11.14
CA THR A 583 7.15 6.57 11.66
C THR A 583 5.86 7.39 11.82
N GLY A 584 4.72 6.73 11.94
CA GLY A 584 3.40 7.35 12.00
C GLY A 584 2.58 7.23 10.72
N THR A 585 1.43 7.89 10.68
CA THR A 585 0.50 7.85 9.55
C THR A 585 0.23 9.24 8.97
N SER A 586 -0.42 9.27 7.82
CA SER A 586 -0.94 10.49 7.21
C SER A 586 -2.08 11.15 8.02
N ASP A 587 -2.58 10.48 9.06
CA ASP A 587 -3.64 10.96 9.95
C ASP A 587 -3.12 11.85 11.09
N TRP A 588 -1.79 12.02 11.22
CA TRP A 588 -1.18 12.84 12.27
C TRP A 588 -1.07 14.29 11.81
N ASP A 589 -1.82 15.19 12.45
CA ASP A 589 -1.96 16.60 12.07
C ASP A 589 -1.15 17.55 12.97
N ASP A 590 -1.65 17.81 14.18
CA ASP A 590 -1.14 18.76 15.15
C ASP A 590 -0.45 18.00 16.29
N TYR A 591 0.88 17.97 16.26
CA TYR A 591 1.70 17.24 17.22
C TYR A 591 3.08 17.85 17.45
N ALA A 592 3.74 17.39 18.51
CA ALA A 592 5.14 17.62 18.78
C ALA A 592 5.92 16.32 18.64
N VAL A 593 6.96 16.31 17.81
CA VAL A 593 7.97 15.24 17.79
C VAL A 593 9.16 15.67 18.63
N SER A 594 9.72 14.77 19.43
CA SER A 594 10.89 15.07 20.28
C SER A 594 11.84 13.90 20.40
N SER A 595 13.13 14.20 20.51
CA SER A 595 14.19 13.25 20.82
C SER A 595 15.38 13.98 21.48
N VAL A 596 16.19 13.25 22.24
CA VAL A 596 17.49 13.73 22.72
C VAL A 596 18.54 13.28 21.72
N ILE A 597 19.20 14.21 21.05
CA ILE A 597 20.08 13.91 19.90
C ILE A 597 21.51 14.30 20.24
N THR A 598 22.44 13.36 20.06
CA THR A 598 23.88 13.64 20.04
C THR A 598 24.34 13.85 18.61
N PHE A 599 24.94 15.01 18.35
CA PHE A 599 25.42 15.40 17.04
C PHE A 599 26.89 15.01 16.90
N SER A 600 27.16 13.91 16.20
CA SER A 600 28.52 13.39 16.07
C SER A 600 29.29 14.13 14.98
N GLN A 601 29.18 13.75 13.71
CA GLN A 601 29.82 14.49 12.60
C GLN A 601 28.91 14.47 11.39
N GLN A 602 28.01 15.43 11.32
CA GLN A 602 27.02 15.55 10.26
C GLN A 602 26.93 16.98 9.73
N SER A 603 26.65 17.12 8.44
CA SER A 603 26.46 18.43 7.82
C SER A 603 25.13 19.07 8.21
N LEU A 604 24.09 18.26 8.40
CA LEU A 604 22.77 18.67 8.86
C LEU A 604 22.08 17.49 9.53
N ALA A 605 21.43 17.72 10.67
CA ALA A 605 20.57 16.71 11.25
C ALA A 605 19.52 17.29 12.21
N GLY A 606 18.46 16.54 12.44
CA GLY A 606 17.45 16.87 13.44
C GLY A 606 16.19 16.06 13.27
N LEU A 607 15.04 16.72 13.48
CA LEU A 607 13.73 16.09 13.48
C LEU A 607 12.97 16.38 12.18
N VAL A 608 12.12 15.42 11.81
CA VAL A 608 11.18 15.49 10.69
C VAL A 608 9.76 15.51 11.24
N ALA A 609 8.91 16.34 10.65
CA ALA A 609 7.47 16.33 10.91
C ALA A 609 6.67 16.51 9.61
N ARG A 610 5.44 16.00 9.63
CA ARG A 610 4.46 15.98 8.54
C ARG A 610 5.04 15.42 7.23
N ALA A 611 5.79 14.34 7.36
CA ALA A 611 6.35 13.65 6.20
C ALA A 611 5.28 12.89 5.43
N LYS A 612 5.31 13.03 4.10
CA LYS A 612 4.54 12.26 3.11
C LYS A 612 5.53 11.59 2.17
N GLY A 613 6.05 10.43 2.60
CA GLY A 613 7.25 9.85 2.03
C GLY A 613 8.52 10.62 2.39
N HIS A 614 9.66 10.25 1.79
CA HIS A 614 10.97 10.68 2.28
C HIS A 614 11.57 11.93 1.59
N ARG A 615 10.81 12.60 0.72
CA ARG A 615 11.22 13.85 0.03
C ARG A 615 10.17 14.95 0.11
N GLN A 616 9.17 14.81 0.96
CA GLN A 616 8.14 15.83 1.21
C GLN A 616 7.85 15.93 2.72
N TYR A 617 8.45 16.91 3.39
CA TYR A 617 8.34 17.07 4.85
C TYR A 617 8.83 18.44 5.33
N TYR A 618 8.60 18.75 6.61
CA TYR A 618 9.33 19.83 7.30
C TYR A 618 10.48 19.27 8.13
N GLY A 619 11.64 19.90 8.05
CA GLY A 619 12.80 19.58 8.87
C GLY A 619 13.08 20.68 9.89
N ALA A 620 13.36 20.30 11.13
CA ALA A 620 13.84 21.18 12.19
C ALA A 620 15.20 20.68 12.70
N VAL A 621 16.26 21.41 12.35
CA VAL A 621 17.62 20.86 12.30
C VAL A 621 18.68 21.83 12.79
N PHE A 622 19.84 21.27 13.13
CA PHE A 622 21.10 22.00 13.21
C PHE A 622 21.93 21.77 11.96
N THR A 623 22.58 22.82 11.48
CA THR A 623 23.48 22.80 10.32
C THR A 623 24.30 24.09 10.31
N GLU A 624 25.58 24.06 9.91
CA GLU A 624 26.38 25.27 9.65
C GLU A 624 26.34 26.38 10.73
N GLY A 625 26.26 26.01 12.02
CA GLY A 625 26.17 26.96 13.13
C GLY A 625 24.83 27.71 13.23
N VAL A 626 23.76 27.17 12.65
CA VAL A 626 22.39 27.66 12.75
C VAL A 626 21.42 26.58 13.21
N ALA A 627 20.35 27.02 13.87
CA ALA A 627 19.13 26.24 14.03
C ALA A 627 18.16 26.68 12.93
N ARG A 628 17.59 25.72 12.18
CA ARG A 628 16.81 25.99 10.97
C ARG A 628 15.52 25.18 10.95
N ILE A 629 14.44 25.80 10.47
CA ILE A 629 13.24 25.13 9.97
C ILE A 629 13.20 25.27 8.45
N TYR A 630 13.03 24.17 7.74
CA TYR A 630 12.93 24.15 6.28
C TYR A 630 11.77 23.29 5.79
N ARG A 631 11.36 23.51 4.55
CA ARG A 631 10.44 22.67 3.79
C ARG A 631 11.21 21.90 2.71
N GLN A 632 11.10 20.58 2.72
CA GLN A 632 11.59 19.71 1.65
C GLN A 632 10.43 19.43 0.67
N LYS A 633 10.63 19.68 -0.62
CA LYS A 633 9.73 19.21 -1.70
C LYS A 633 10.57 18.68 -2.87
N ASN A 634 10.58 17.37 -3.05
CA ASN A 634 11.41 16.66 -4.03
C ASN A 634 12.90 16.96 -3.79
N GLU A 635 13.60 17.56 -4.76
CA GLU A 635 14.98 18.01 -4.62
C GLU A 635 15.13 19.40 -3.99
N LYS A 636 14.02 20.17 -3.90
CA LYS A 636 14.06 21.55 -3.43
C LYS A 636 13.94 21.60 -1.91
N ARG A 637 14.93 22.21 -1.26
CA ARG A 637 14.91 22.52 0.16
C ARG A 637 14.85 24.03 0.35
N GLU A 638 13.77 24.52 0.95
CA GLU A 638 13.55 25.94 1.19
C GLU A 638 13.61 26.24 2.69
N THR A 639 14.54 27.09 3.09
CA THR A 639 14.61 27.61 4.46
C THR A 639 13.41 28.51 4.73
N LEU A 640 12.64 28.17 5.76
CA LEU A 640 11.49 28.97 6.20
C LEU A 640 11.89 29.97 7.30
N ALA A 641 12.76 29.54 8.21
CA ALA A 641 13.35 30.38 9.25
C ALA A 641 14.66 29.77 9.76
N GLU A 642 15.60 30.61 10.17
CA GLU A 642 16.83 30.18 10.83
C GLU A 642 17.34 31.25 11.81
N ILE A 643 18.08 30.82 12.83
CA ILE A 643 18.83 31.70 13.73
C ILE A 643 20.25 31.17 13.92
N PRO A 644 21.24 32.04 14.19
CA PRO A 644 22.55 31.60 14.68
C PRO A 644 22.40 30.75 15.95
N TYR A 645 22.99 29.56 15.95
CA TYR A 645 22.99 28.64 17.08
C TYR A 645 24.26 27.79 17.06
N ASP A 646 25.16 28.05 18.01
CA ASP A 646 26.49 27.42 18.09
C ASP A 646 26.43 26.05 18.79
N TYR A 647 25.79 25.08 18.13
CA TYR A 647 25.79 23.70 18.60
C TYR A 647 27.19 23.08 18.47
N GLN A 648 27.57 22.23 19.42
CA GLN A 648 28.87 21.57 19.44
C GLN A 648 28.74 20.12 18.97
N ILE A 649 29.73 19.70 18.19
CA ILE A 649 29.97 18.31 17.84
C ILE A 649 30.27 17.50 19.11
N ASP A 650 29.80 16.25 19.14
CA ASP A 650 29.84 15.31 20.27
C ASP A 650 29.05 15.78 21.51
N GLN A 651 28.11 16.72 21.31
CA GLN A 651 27.24 17.24 22.37
C GLN A 651 25.78 16.81 22.12
N THR A 652 25.04 16.63 23.21
CA THR A 652 23.68 16.13 23.26
C THR A 652 22.66 17.23 23.60
N TYR A 653 21.65 17.39 22.74
CA TYR A 653 20.57 18.39 22.91
C TYR A 653 19.20 17.72 22.90
N ARG A 654 18.25 18.21 23.69
CA ARG A 654 16.84 17.83 23.53
C ARG A 654 16.22 18.70 22.44
N LEU A 655 15.82 18.08 21.33
CA LEU A 655 15.04 18.76 20.31
C LEU A 655 13.57 18.43 20.44
N THR A 656 12.72 19.44 20.28
CA THR A 656 11.27 19.28 20.11
C THR A 656 10.82 20.13 18.93
N PHE A 657 10.16 19.50 17.95
CA PHE A 657 9.57 20.19 16.82
C PHE A 657 8.05 20.12 16.90
N LYS A 658 7.41 21.27 17.12
CA LYS A 658 5.96 21.43 17.20
C LYS A 658 5.41 21.89 15.86
N VAL A 659 4.38 21.20 15.39
CA VAL A 659 3.64 21.55 14.19
C VAL A 659 2.16 21.68 14.57
N LYS A 660 1.61 22.89 14.46
CA LYS A 660 0.21 23.18 14.82
C LYS A 660 -0.43 24.12 13.82
N GLY A 661 -1.42 23.66 13.06
CA GLY A 661 -1.97 24.42 11.94
C GLY A 661 -0.86 24.82 10.94
N ASP A 662 -0.67 26.12 10.71
CA ASP A 662 0.41 26.68 9.88
C ASP A 662 1.69 27.02 10.67
N CYS A 663 1.68 26.84 12.00
CA CYS A 663 2.76 27.27 12.88
C CYS A 663 3.76 26.13 13.13
N LEU A 664 5.04 26.43 12.88
CA LEU A 664 6.17 25.53 13.05
C LEU A 664 7.11 26.10 14.11
N GLU A 665 7.45 25.34 15.15
CA GLU A 665 8.31 25.81 16.26
C GLU A 665 9.34 24.74 16.65
N LEU A 666 10.63 25.09 16.54
CA LEU A 666 11.73 24.29 17.06
C LEU A 666 12.11 24.80 18.46
N LEU A 667 12.15 23.88 19.41
CA LEU A 667 12.66 24.09 20.75
C LEU A 667 13.94 23.29 20.95
N VAL A 668 14.89 23.88 21.66
CA VAL A 668 16.13 23.25 22.11
C VAL A 668 16.16 23.33 23.63
N ASP A 669 16.27 22.18 24.29
CA ASP A 669 16.23 22.08 25.76
C ASP A 669 15.02 22.81 26.37
N ASP A 670 13.85 22.55 25.76
CA ASP A 670 12.55 23.14 26.11
C ASP A 670 12.44 24.66 25.90
N VAL A 671 13.44 25.31 25.31
CA VAL A 671 13.43 26.73 24.96
C VAL A 671 13.13 26.92 23.47
N PRO A 672 12.06 27.66 23.10
CA PRO A 672 11.80 27.99 21.70
C PRO A 672 12.93 28.81 21.09
N VAL A 673 13.48 28.33 19.97
CA VAL A 673 14.61 28.96 19.26
C VAL A 673 14.22 29.48 17.89
N VAL A 674 13.47 28.70 17.10
CA VAL A 674 13.09 29.06 15.73
C VAL A 674 11.59 28.91 15.56
N ARG A 675 10.97 29.87 14.88
CA ARG A 675 9.56 29.82 14.49
C ARG A 675 9.42 30.13 13.02
N ALA A 676 8.57 29.39 12.34
CA ALA A 676 8.20 29.60 10.95
C ALA A 676 6.68 29.47 10.78
N LYS A 677 6.19 29.93 9.62
CA LYS A 677 4.82 29.68 9.17
C LYS A 677 4.82 29.11 7.77
N ASP A 678 4.18 27.98 7.58
CA ASP A 678 3.94 27.37 6.26
C ASP A 678 2.79 26.36 6.35
N SER A 679 1.99 26.26 5.28
CA SER A 679 0.81 25.41 5.23
C SER A 679 0.88 24.34 4.14
N THR A 680 2.06 24.06 3.59
CA THR A 680 2.24 23.07 2.51
C THR A 680 1.88 21.67 2.98
N TYR A 681 2.39 21.27 4.15
CA TYR A 681 2.09 19.99 4.78
C TYR A 681 1.23 20.21 6.02
N GLN A 682 0.05 19.60 6.03
CA GLN A 682 -0.92 19.72 7.13
C GLN A 682 -0.93 18.50 8.06
N CYS A 683 -0.47 17.35 7.56
CA CYS A 683 -0.41 16.10 8.29
C CYS A 683 0.72 15.23 7.75
N GLY A 684 1.11 14.19 8.50
CA GLY A 684 2.09 13.20 8.10
C GLY A 684 2.99 12.70 9.23
N GLN A 685 3.90 11.81 8.86
CA GLN A 685 4.82 11.11 9.74
C GLN A 685 5.82 12.01 10.46
N ALA A 686 6.39 11.48 11.54
CA ALA A 686 7.42 12.10 12.35
C ALA A 686 8.69 11.23 12.35
N GLY A 687 9.86 11.85 12.52
CA GLY A 687 11.10 11.10 12.46
C GLY A 687 12.37 11.92 12.58
N TYR A 688 13.42 11.44 11.92
CA TYR A 688 14.75 12.05 11.88
C TYR A 688 15.18 12.32 10.44
N VAL A 689 16.06 13.29 10.28
CA VAL A 689 16.79 13.53 9.03
C VAL A 689 18.28 13.71 9.34
N VAL A 690 19.12 13.17 8.47
CA VAL A 690 20.58 13.33 8.49
C VAL A 690 21.07 13.56 7.07
N ASP A 691 21.89 14.58 6.88
CA ASP A 691 22.70 14.77 5.68
C ASP A 691 24.18 14.53 6.03
N SER A 692 24.80 13.63 5.28
CA SER A 692 26.25 13.34 5.27
C SER A 692 26.87 13.31 6.67
N GLY A 693 26.84 12.14 7.30
CA GLY A 693 27.32 11.95 8.65
C GLY A 693 26.43 11.07 9.51
N ALA A 694 26.59 11.17 10.83
CA ALA A 694 25.85 10.36 11.79
C ALA A 694 25.37 11.14 13.02
N ILE A 695 24.24 10.71 13.57
CA ILE A 695 23.71 11.14 14.87
C ILE A 695 23.32 9.93 15.73
N LEU A 696 23.20 10.15 17.03
CA LEU A 696 22.63 9.20 17.98
C LEU A 696 21.35 9.79 18.59
N GLY A 697 20.23 9.07 18.50
CA GLY A 697 18.95 9.45 19.11
C GLY A 697 18.69 8.65 20.39
N ASP A 698 18.53 9.33 21.52
CA ASP A 698 18.13 8.78 22.82
C ASP A 698 16.64 9.07 23.07
N GLY A 699 15.83 8.03 22.90
CA GLY A 699 14.38 8.08 22.93
C GLY A 699 13.75 8.75 21.69
N PHE A 700 12.47 8.51 21.52
CA PHE A 700 11.64 9.18 20.51
C PHE A 700 10.23 9.34 21.06
N SER A 701 9.61 10.50 20.84
CA SER A 701 8.25 10.72 21.31
C SER A 701 7.43 11.59 20.37
N VAL A 702 6.13 11.29 20.31
CA VAL A 702 5.12 12.09 19.63
C VAL A 702 4.01 12.43 20.63
N THR A 703 3.56 13.67 20.65
CA THR A 703 2.54 14.16 21.60
C THR A 703 1.56 15.09 20.87
N ARG A 704 0.27 14.82 20.99
CA ARG A 704 -0.81 15.65 20.41
C ARG A 704 -0.82 17.08 21.01
N LEU A 705 -1.13 18.10 20.20
CA LEU A 705 -1.08 19.53 20.57
C LEU A 705 -2.42 20.27 20.71
#